data_AF-A0A6V8MK40-F1
#
_entry.id   AF-A0A6V8MK40-F1
#
_cell.length_a   1.000
_cell.length_b   1.000
_cell.length_c   1.000
_cell.angle_alpha   90.00
_cell.angle_beta   90.00
_cell.angle_gamma   90.00
#
_symmetry.space_group_name_H-M   'P 1'
#
loop_
_entity.id
_entity.type
_entity.pdbx_description
1 polymer ?
#
loop_
_entity_poly.entity_id
_entity_poly.type
_entity_poly.pdbx_seq_one_letter_code
_entity_poly.pdbx_strand_id
1 'polypeptide(L)'
;MSWHAAVQDALKTLDSAVIPSSLELISLIKKVNPTTVCLSETQRLKGYEIKSRLQNLLLEHYGETFRLVPHPLNSEIVLIKHAALPSIDACHTPLAALSRKALDQALSEAEPVAQVAPKKARKANKEAPEPAGTPRELLRRAQEFLAGYDFAAAEEVLCSIRITDRDDVPTVERAVRALIEEMGGYQQAVDLVLAQQHQFLRDPRLRVLSARAYHLCGAFAEARAIFDGLQRKELDKEALVAYADIAHKDGNLALALKLLQTAEETEGFAGGLEGLKQEVEAALQVQVAPLLDAACAALQGADLAGAEALAREVLHLFPGNPRAREVVAAISADREAAEIALLWERLAQTAGCEARLELLEKLLARDRANEVPLAALVAQERGKQKKAWAQTRLERLRVLVVEGCWPEAFDIVWWLNEQAELREDCREACSLSPYLAFLLGNRRLERLPDKSARQAWLDLVAALGSCQAGEPAGCLDILERVRHYFEKYREFQEVYDAALVWEQGRAREEIEGILAAAGREGTTLGQVQAFSNTARKAMLHLPLEERAEIGRKLEARIAELTPTHSDEDVFEAYRYFVRSGVHDRADLVRNMLPGRDEDFKRCAAEVAADLAIERTPLRLEFSGTLPPDLFGEAPLQWIGSTDRHIVWQDGEDALVVLDVNKRQAGRFVSPHLKGVYLLDALPADDTFLFSSTEDPLHKWRAVLNDEECVFTACVDIREFSQTGDDVPVSVYFSSERASDYYVVIWDAKETQPGRVVRRKIGNKCQAVNLQVGSRLRPEVLRISSYPDKFIIGCDDIMKFCFKNLTSDYSLDMPPRDVWEIDAANGHFYYFDRAILKRANIADYENRITYSNSSCCFFFAENHRKLGLSPETGTLMVRLRQKAALYHYGENRISQSFALGRLVGTKPARSWYVYDYQKESQTLTVRDIGRELADLLEWEEAQTPVNGKEKENPNWSEELHRQIYFGYTAEEDEPSAAEGEPAGS
;
A
#
# COMPACT_ATOMS: atom_id res chain seq x y z
N MET A 1 36.48 32.85 -10.47
CA MET A 1 36.67 33.15 -11.91
C MET A 1 37.24 34.56 -12.04
N SER A 2 38.33 34.75 -12.80
CA SER A 2 39.24 35.90 -12.64
C SER A 2 38.64 37.21 -13.17
N TRP A 3 38.86 38.31 -12.44
CA TRP A 3 38.51 39.67 -12.87
C TRP A 3 39.05 39.99 -14.27
N HIS A 4 40.19 39.41 -14.64
CA HIS A 4 40.76 39.51 -15.99
C HIS A 4 39.87 38.95 -17.09
N ALA A 5 39.15 37.85 -16.84
CA ALA A 5 38.18 37.31 -17.81
C ALA A 5 37.01 38.30 -18.03
N ALA A 6 36.47 38.86 -16.93
CA ALA A 6 35.41 39.85 -17.01
C ALA A 6 35.85 41.14 -17.75
N VAL A 7 37.11 41.55 -17.58
CA VAL A 7 37.71 42.68 -18.31
C VAL A 7 37.86 42.37 -19.81
N GLN A 8 38.26 41.15 -20.17
CA GLN A 8 38.36 40.75 -21.58
C GLN A 8 36.99 40.70 -22.25
N ASP A 9 35.97 40.19 -21.55
CA ASP A 9 34.59 40.15 -22.06
C ASP A 9 34.02 41.57 -22.21
N ALA A 10 34.29 42.47 -21.26
CA ALA A 10 33.90 43.88 -21.34
C ALA A 10 34.57 44.61 -22.51
N LEU A 11 35.84 44.34 -22.81
CA LEU A 11 36.52 44.94 -23.96
C LEU A 11 35.96 44.44 -25.28
N LYS A 12 35.76 43.12 -25.43
CA LYS A 12 35.08 42.55 -26.61
C LYS A 12 33.70 43.14 -26.84
N THR A 13 32.98 43.38 -25.76
CA THR A 13 31.65 44.00 -25.75
C THR A 13 31.71 45.45 -26.23
N LEU A 14 32.66 46.24 -25.74
CA LEU A 14 32.87 47.64 -26.16
C LEU A 14 33.30 47.76 -27.63
N ASP A 15 33.94 46.72 -28.18
CA ASP A 15 34.42 46.66 -29.56
C ASP A 15 33.45 45.92 -30.52
N SER A 16 32.31 45.43 -30.00
CA SER A 16 31.29 44.71 -30.78
C SER A 16 30.41 45.67 -31.59
N ALA A 17 30.07 45.27 -32.83
CA ALA A 17 29.07 45.97 -33.63
C ALA A 17 27.63 45.71 -33.13
N VAL A 18 27.42 44.63 -32.37
CA VAL A 18 26.15 44.29 -31.74
C VAL A 18 26.11 44.94 -30.37
N ILE A 19 25.11 45.81 -30.15
CA ILE A 19 24.89 46.49 -28.87
C ILE A 19 24.33 45.46 -27.86
N PRO A 20 25.01 45.19 -26.75
CA PRO A 20 24.53 44.27 -25.72
C PRO A 20 23.35 44.85 -24.94
N SER A 21 22.55 43.98 -24.32
CA SER A 21 21.37 44.43 -23.57
C SER A 21 21.75 45.28 -22.35
N SER A 22 20.82 46.12 -21.89
CA SER A 22 21.05 46.98 -20.72
C SER A 22 21.41 46.15 -19.47
N LEU A 23 20.86 44.95 -19.30
CA LEU A 23 21.20 44.03 -18.21
C LEU A 23 22.58 43.39 -18.36
N GLU A 24 22.98 43.01 -19.57
CA GLU A 24 24.32 42.51 -19.87
C GLU A 24 25.37 43.59 -19.56
N LEU A 25 25.12 44.82 -20.00
CA LEU A 25 25.96 45.97 -19.68
C LEU A 25 26.03 46.22 -18.18
N ILE A 26 24.91 46.19 -17.45
CA ILE A 26 24.89 46.34 -15.98
C ILE A 26 25.66 45.22 -15.29
N SER A 27 25.53 43.98 -15.75
CA SER A 27 26.26 42.82 -15.22
C SER A 27 27.76 42.99 -15.44
N LEU A 28 28.18 43.41 -16.64
CA LEU A 28 29.59 43.71 -16.95
C LEU A 28 30.10 44.87 -16.09
N ILE A 29 29.36 45.98 -15.99
CA ILE A 29 29.68 47.14 -15.12
C ILE A 29 29.93 46.68 -13.68
N LYS A 30 29.08 45.80 -13.14
CA LYS A 30 29.24 45.25 -11.78
C LYS A 30 30.46 44.33 -11.66
N LYS A 31 30.71 43.47 -12.65
CA LYS A 31 31.84 42.51 -12.65
C LYS A 31 33.21 43.18 -12.81
N VAL A 32 33.31 44.26 -13.60
CA VAL A 32 34.57 45.00 -13.79
C VAL A 32 34.85 45.99 -12.64
N ASN A 33 33.84 46.31 -11.82
CA ASN A 33 33.94 47.28 -10.74
C ASN A 33 35.06 46.91 -9.74
N PRO A 34 36.11 47.72 -9.61
CA PRO A 34 37.29 47.39 -8.80
C PRO A 34 37.06 47.34 -7.28
N THR A 35 35.89 47.76 -6.78
CA THR A 35 35.61 47.95 -5.35
C THR A 35 35.50 46.65 -4.55
N THR A 36 35.27 45.51 -5.20
CA THR A 36 35.07 44.20 -4.55
C THR A 36 36.29 43.27 -4.63
N VAL A 37 37.42 43.73 -5.17
CA VAL A 37 38.60 42.88 -5.46
C VAL A 37 39.90 43.63 -5.09
N CYS A 38 40.83 42.96 -4.39
CA CYS A 38 42.16 43.52 -4.05
C CYS A 38 43.08 43.58 -5.29
N LEU A 39 42.89 44.61 -6.12
CA LEU A 39 43.65 44.84 -7.35
C LEU A 39 44.79 45.85 -7.16
N SER A 40 45.85 45.76 -7.98
CA SER A 40 46.91 46.78 -8.01
C SER A 40 46.35 48.13 -8.49
N GLU A 41 47.01 49.23 -8.14
CA GLU A 41 46.55 50.59 -8.49
C GLU A 41 46.33 50.76 -10.01
N THR A 42 47.26 50.25 -10.82
CA THR A 42 47.14 50.25 -12.29
C THR A 42 45.92 49.47 -12.79
N GLN A 43 45.62 48.32 -12.17
CA GLN A 43 44.45 47.51 -12.52
C GLN A 43 43.15 48.15 -12.07
N ARG A 44 43.14 48.82 -10.90
CA ARG A 44 41.99 49.59 -10.42
C ARG A 44 41.65 50.74 -11.36
N LEU A 45 42.64 51.52 -11.80
CA LEU A 45 42.43 52.60 -12.75
C LEU A 45 41.85 52.08 -14.07
N LYS A 46 42.43 51.00 -14.62
CA LYS A 46 41.92 50.35 -15.84
C LYS A 46 40.48 49.84 -15.68
N GLY A 47 40.13 49.27 -14.53
CA GLY A 47 38.77 48.81 -14.26
C GLY A 47 37.76 49.96 -14.16
N TYR A 48 38.12 51.08 -13.55
CA TYR A 48 37.27 52.27 -13.51
C TYR A 48 37.08 52.92 -14.89
N GLU A 49 38.11 52.94 -15.72
CA GLU A 49 38.02 53.41 -17.10
C GLU A 49 37.02 52.58 -17.92
N ILE A 50 37.16 51.25 -17.89
CA ILE A 50 36.26 50.33 -18.61
C ILE A 50 34.83 50.43 -18.06
N LYS A 51 34.68 50.53 -16.73
CA LYS A 51 33.38 50.77 -16.08
C LYS A 51 32.73 52.05 -16.61
N SER A 52 33.47 53.16 -16.69
CA SER A 52 32.97 54.43 -17.22
C SER A 52 32.55 54.33 -18.68
N ARG A 53 33.34 53.66 -19.52
CA ARG A 53 33.00 53.43 -20.94
C ARG A 53 31.71 52.62 -21.09
N LEU A 54 31.53 51.57 -20.29
CA LEU A 54 30.30 50.77 -20.29
C LEU A 54 29.09 51.56 -19.77
N GLN A 55 29.26 52.42 -18.76
CA GLN A 55 28.19 53.29 -18.24
C GLN A 55 27.75 54.33 -19.26
N ASN A 56 28.69 54.88 -20.03
CA ASN A 56 28.39 55.77 -21.14
C ASN A 56 27.67 55.04 -22.26
N LEU A 57 28.14 53.84 -22.65
CA LEU A 57 27.45 53.01 -23.63
C LEU A 57 26.01 52.67 -23.20
N LEU A 58 25.81 52.36 -21.90
CA LEU A 58 24.49 52.11 -21.33
C LEU A 58 23.57 53.32 -21.47
N LEU A 59 24.00 54.51 -21.06
CA LEU A 59 23.16 55.71 -21.10
C LEU A 59 22.99 56.29 -22.51
N GLU A 60 23.96 56.14 -23.40
CA GLU A 60 23.85 56.62 -24.78
C GLU A 60 22.87 55.81 -25.62
N HIS A 61 22.65 54.54 -25.29
CA HIS A 61 21.73 53.66 -26.02
C HIS A 61 20.41 53.40 -25.29
N TYR A 62 20.38 53.55 -23.97
CA TYR A 62 19.20 53.23 -23.15
C TYR A 62 18.80 54.36 -22.19
N GLY A 63 19.35 55.57 -22.34
CA GLY A 63 19.25 56.67 -21.37
C GLY A 63 17.84 57.01 -20.91
N GLU A 64 16.85 56.95 -21.80
CA GLU A 64 15.44 57.23 -21.53
C GLU A 64 14.81 56.27 -20.49
N THR A 65 15.36 55.07 -20.35
CA THR A 65 14.90 54.06 -19.38
C THR A 65 15.57 54.17 -18.01
N PHE A 66 16.54 55.07 -17.86
CA PHE A 66 17.30 55.25 -16.62
C PHE A 66 17.13 56.67 -16.07
N ARG A 67 17.01 56.77 -14.74
CA ARG A 67 16.99 58.04 -14.03
C ARG A 67 18.32 58.24 -13.30
N LEU A 68 18.88 59.44 -13.43
CA LEU A 68 20.06 59.87 -12.67
C LEU A 68 19.62 60.49 -11.35
N VAL A 69 19.88 59.81 -10.24
CA VAL A 69 19.53 60.29 -8.89
C VAL A 69 20.80 60.75 -8.18
N PRO A 70 20.89 62.00 -7.67
CA PRO A 70 22.05 62.47 -6.92
C PRO A 70 22.33 61.57 -5.69
N HIS A 71 23.60 61.29 -5.42
CA HIS A 71 23.99 60.49 -4.27
C HIS A 71 23.76 61.29 -2.97
N PRO A 72 23.14 60.72 -1.92
CA PRO A 72 22.69 61.47 -0.74
C PRO A 72 23.83 62.13 0.07
N LEU A 73 25.07 61.71 -0.14
CA LEU A 73 26.26 62.22 0.56
C LEU A 73 27.21 63.04 -0.35
N ASN A 74 26.99 63.08 -1.66
CA ASN A 74 27.84 63.82 -2.60
C ASN A 74 27.09 64.12 -3.90
N SER A 75 26.80 65.40 -4.17
CA SER A 75 26.07 65.85 -5.36
C SER A 75 26.82 65.65 -6.67
N GLU A 76 28.14 65.47 -6.63
CA GLU A 76 28.98 65.19 -7.82
C GLU A 76 28.94 63.73 -8.26
N ILE A 77 28.22 62.86 -7.52
CA ILE A 77 28.05 61.45 -7.82
C ILE A 77 26.56 61.20 -8.07
N VAL A 78 26.24 60.51 -9.17
CA VAL A 78 24.86 60.10 -9.51
C VAL A 78 24.71 58.58 -9.47
N LEU A 79 23.53 58.13 -9.07
CA LEU A 79 23.06 56.76 -9.14
C LEU A 79 22.28 56.58 -10.43
N ILE A 80 22.70 55.62 -11.27
CA ILE A 80 21.98 55.26 -12.49
C ILE A 80 20.95 54.16 -12.13
N LYS A 81 19.66 54.51 -12.12
CA LYS A 81 18.56 53.62 -11.71
C LYS A 81 17.60 53.33 -12.86
N HIS A 82 17.26 52.06 -13.07
CA HIS A 82 16.26 51.69 -14.08
C HIS A 82 14.86 52.14 -13.67
N ALA A 83 14.12 52.81 -14.56
CA ALA A 83 12.81 53.41 -14.27
C ALA A 83 11.74 52.37 -13.94
N ALA A 84 11.66 51.30 -14.73
CA ALA A 84 10.68 50.22 -14.55
C ALA A 84 11.12 49.08 -13.61
N LEU A 85 12.40 49.01 -13.20
CA LEU A 85 12.99 47.88 -12.46
C LEU A 85 13.72 48.36 -11.20
N PRO A 86 13.00 48.56 -10.07
CA PRO A 86 13.55 49.21 -8.88
C PRO A 86 14.67 48.44 -8.17
N SER A 87 14.85 47.15 -8.47
CA SER A 87 15.94 46.31 -7.96
C SER A 87 17.21 46.38 -8.81
N ILE A 88 17.17 47.08 -9.94
CA ILE A 88 18.25 47.15 -10.92
C ILE A 88 18.92 48.52 -10.81
N ASP A 89 19.90 48.60 -9.91
CA ASP A 89 20.87 49.69 -9.87
C ASP A 89 22.05 49.35 -10.79
N ALA A 90 22.33 50.20 -11.78
CA ALA A 90 23.43 49.99 -12.72
C ALA A 90 24.79 50.24 -12.04
N CYS A 91 24.93 51.38 -11.34
CA CYS A 91 25.76 51.67 -10.15
C CYS A 91 25.89 53.20 -9.93
N HIS A 92 26.81 53.64 -9.05
CA HIS A 92 27.19 55.05 -8.90
C HIS A 92 28.29 55.46 -9.90
N THR A 93 28.27 56.71 -10.35
CA THR A 93 29.32 57.30 -11.19
C THR A 93 29.50 58.79 -10.89
N PRO A 94 30.72 59.36 -10.95
CA PRO A 94 30.91 60.80 -10.95
C PRO A 94 30.22 61.42 -12.15
N LEU A 95 29.50 62.53 -11.96
CA LEU A 95 28.79 63.22 -13.04
C LEU A 95 29.75 63.64 -14.16
N ALA A 96 30.96 64.09 -13.81
CA ALA A 96 32.02 64.48 -14.75
C ALA A 96 32.59 63.33 -15.61
N ALA A 97 32.30 62.07 -15.26
CA ALA A 97 32.75 60.90 -16.02
C ALA A 97 31.75 60.49 -17.12
N LEU A 98 30.56 61.08 -17.16
CA LEU A 98 29.55 60.84 -18.18
C LEU A 98 29.77 61.77 -19.39
N SER A 99 29.63 61.22 -20.59
CA SER A 99 29.70 61.94 -21.85
C SER A 99 28.50 62.86 -21.97
N ARG A 100 28.65 63.95 -22.73
CA ARG A 100 27.54 64.87 -22.99
C ARG A 100 26.36 64.16 -23.64
N LYS A 101 26.63 63.23 -24.55
CA LYS A 101 25.61 62.41 -25.22
C LYS A 101 24.86 61.49 -24.24
N ALA A 102 25.54 60.88 -23.28
CA ALA A 102 24.94 60.09 -22.22
C ALA A 102 24.04 60.94 -21.31
N LEU A 103 24.47 62.17 -20.98
CA LEU A 103 23.70 63.10 -20.16
C LEU A 103 22.46 63.63 -20.87
N ASP A 104 22.58 64.01 -22.15
CA ASP A 104 21.47 64.53 -22.96
C ASP A 104 20.35 63.48 -23.10
N GLN A 105 20.71 62.19 -23.21
CA GLN A 105 19.75 61.08 -23.29
C GLN A 105 19.07 60.75 -21.95
N ALA A 106 19.78 60.90 -20.82
CA ALA A 106 19.26 60.55 -19.49
C ALA A 106 18.55 61.69 -18.75
N LEU A 107 18.65 62.93 -19.25
CA LEU A 107 18.05 64.14 -18.65
C LEU A 107 16.90 64.73 -19.48
N SER A 108 16.47 64.06 -20.55
CA SER A 108 15.32 64.53 -21.32
C SER A 108 14.04 64.43 -20.46
N GLU A 109 13.46 65.61 -20.20
CA GLU A 109 12.31 65.94 -19.34
C GLU A 109 12.54 66.05 -17.82
N ALA A 110 13.12 67.18 -17.43
CA ALA A 110 12.65 67.93 -16.27
C ALA A 110 12.55 69.42 -16.64
N GLU A 111 11.36 69.89 -17.02
CA GLU A 111 11.10 71.33 -16.96
C GLU A 111 11.18 71.79 -15.50
N PRO A 112 11.90 72.89 -15.20
CA PRO A 112 12.10 73.34 -13.83
C PRO A 112 10.85 74.06 -13.32
N VAL A 113 10.31 73.57 -12.19
CA VAL A 113 9.30 74.26 -11.41
C VAL A 113 9.90 75.54 -10.82
N ALA A 114 9.59 76.69 -11.41
CA ALA A 114 9.85 78.01 -10.84
C ALA A 114 8.61 78.93 -10.97
N GLN A 115 7.80 78.90 -9.91
CA GLN A 115 7.04 80.00 -9.29
C GLN A 115 6.40 81.10 -10.18
N VAL A 116 5.06 81.11 -10.23
CA VAL A 116 4.26 82.35 -10.09
C VAL A 116 3.03 82.08 -9.21
N ALA A 117 3.00 82.69 -8.02
CA ALA A 117 1.78 83.06 -7.31
C ALA A 117 1.52 84.57 -7.52
N PRO A 118 0.39 85.16 -7.09
CA PRO A 118 -1.01 84.77 -7.23
C PRO A 118 -1.81 85.88 -7.97
N LYS A 119 -2.97 85.56 -8.56
CA LYS A 119 -4.02 86.56 -8.80
C LYS A 119 -5.37 86.02 -8.32
N LYS A 120 -5.97 86.75 -7.39
CA LYS A 120 -7.31 86.50 -6.84
C LYS A 120 -8.34 86.42 -7.97
N ALA A 121 -9.02 85.27 -8.07
CA ALA A 121 -10.21 85.09 -8.87
C ALA A 121 -11.37 84.53 -8.01
N ARG A 122 -12.54 85.06 -8.34
CA ARG A 122 -13.91 84.82 -7.86
C ARG A 122 -14.21 83.45 -7.28
N LYS A 123 -14.98 83.46 -6.18
CA LYS A 123 -15.82 82.34 -5.74
C LYS A 123 -16.85 82.01 -6.84
N ALA A 124 -16.71 80.83 -7.43
CA ALA A 124 -17.80 79.94 -7.81
C ALA A 124 -17.36 78.53 -7.37
N ASN A 125 -18.32 77.74 -6.92
CA ASN A 125 -18.15 76.61 -6.00
C ASN A 125 -17.06 75.61 -6.36
N LYS A 126 -16.32 75.19 -5.33
CA LYS A 126 -15.73 73.85 -5.25
C LYS A 126 -16.84 72.83 -5.47
N GLU A 127 -16.80 72.13 -6.59
CA GLU A 127 -16.93 70.68 -6.51
C GLU A 127 -15.50 70.15 -6.51
N ALA A 128 -15.14 69.50 -5.40
CA ALA A 128 -14.10 68.49 -5.48
C ALA A 128 -14.50 67.49 -6.57
N PRO A 129 -13.59 66.92 -7.36
CA PRO A 129 -13.87 65.58 -7.86
C PRO A 129 -14.04 64.74 -6.58
N GLU A 130 -15.28 64.31 -6.34
CA GLU A 130 -15.61 63.23 -5.43
C GLU A 130 -14.62 62.06 -5.60
N PRO A 131 -14.39 61.24 -4.56
CA PRO A 131 -13.43 60.13 -4.64
C PRO A 131 -13.82 59.24 -5.82
N ALA A 132 -13.05 59.32 -6.90
CA ALA A 132 -13.44 58.79 -8.20
C ALA A 132 -13.31 57.27 -8.21
N GLY A 133 -14.27 56.59 -7.59
CA GLY A 133 -14.41 55.15 -7.54
C GLY A 133 -13.24 54.39 -6.91
N THR A 134 -13.52 53.18 -6.46
CA THR A 134 -12.46 52.17 -6.31
C THR A 134 -11.89 51.82 -7.68
N PRO A 135 -10.63 51.34 -7.79
CA PRO A 135 -10.04 50.92 -9.07
C PRO A 135 -10.96 50.01 -9.91
N ARG A 136 -11.72 49.14 -9.23
CA ARG A 136 -12.68 48.22 -9.84
C ARG A 136 -13.88 48.94 -10.46
N GLU A 137 -14.36 50.01 -9.83
CA GLU A 137 -15.45 50.83 -10.36
C GLU A 137 -15.00 51.64 -11.58
N LEU A 138 -13.76 52.14 -11.58
CA LEU A 138 -13.17 52.81 -12.73
C LEU A 138 -13.00 51.84 -13.91
N LEU A 139 -12.49 50.63 -13.69
CA LEU A 139 -12.39 49.61 -14.74
C LEU A 139 -13.77 49.26 -15.31
N ARG A 140 -14.80 49.08 -14.45
CA ARG A 140 -16.17 48.82 -14.91
C ARG A 140 -16.70 49.97 -15.77
N ARG A 141 -16.46 51.22 -15.36
CA ARG A 141 -16.89 52.40 -16.12
C ARG A 141 -16.17 52.49 -17.47
N ALA A 142 -14.87 52.18 -17.52
CA ALA A 142 -14.14 52.09 -18.77
C ALA A 142 -14.71 51.00 -19.69
N GLN A 143 -15.07 49.84 -19.14
CA GLN A 143 -15.72 48.76 -19.90
C GLN A 143 -17.09 49.17 -20.46
N GLU A 144 -17.86 49.96 -19.73
CA GLU A 144 -19.12 50.54 -20.23
C GLU A 144 -18.87 51.49 -21.42
N PHE A 145 -17.80 52.30 -21.37
CA PHE A 145 -17.40 53.15 -22.50
C PHE A 145 -16.90 52.34 -23.70
N LEU A 146 -16.10 51.30 -23.48
CA LEU A 146 -15.65 50.38 -24.54
C LEU A 146 -16.82 49.67 -25.22
N ALA A 147 -17.78 49.17 -24.44
CA ALA A 147 -19.01 48.58 -24.96
C ALA A 147 -19.88 49.61 -25.73
N GLY A 148 -19.80 50.88 -25.35
CA GLY A 148 -20.40 52.01 -26.04
C GLY A 148 -19.60 52.57 -27.22
N TYR A 149 -18.44 51.98 -27.56
CA TYR A 149 -17.49 52.45 -28.58
C TYR A 149 -16.91 53.86 -28.35
N ASP A 150 -16.97 54.38 -27.12
CA ASP A 150 -16.34 55.66 -26.74
C ASP A 150 -14.90 55.40 -26.26
N PHE A 151 -14.01 55.18 -27.22
CA PHE A 151 -12.60 54.86 -26.96
C PHE A 151 -11.86 56.02 -26.27
N ALA A 152 -12.23 57.27 -26.52
CA ALA A 152 -11.56 58.42 -25.90
C ALA A 152 -11.90 58.52 -24.41
N ALA A 153 -13.18 58.38 -24.04
CA ALA A 153 -13.59 58.35 -22.64
C ALA A 153 -13.08 57.10 -21.92
N ALA A 154 -13.03 55.95 -22.60
CA ALA A 154 -12.44 54.73 -22.06
C ALA A 154 -10.94 54.90 -21.76
N GLU A 155 -10.16 55.48 -22.69
CA GLU A 155 -8.73 55.72 -22.51
C GLU A 155 -8.46 56.61 -21.29
N GLU A 156 -9.19 57.73 -21.18
CA GLU A 156 -9.04 58.67 -20.06
C GLU A 156 -9.30 57.98 -18.71
N VAL A 157 -10.36 57.16 -18.63
CA VAL A 157 -10.70 56.42 -17.41
C VAL A 157 -9.66 55.33 -17.12
N LEU A 158 -9.22 54.54 -18.10
CA LEU A 158 -8.22 53.48 -17.91
C LEU A 158 -6.88 54.05 -17.45
N CYS A 159 -6.40 55.12 -18.09
CA CYS A 159 -5.15 55.79 -17.75
C CYS A 159 -5.17 56.46 -16.37
N SER A 160 -6.36 56.73 -15.81
CA SER A 160 -6.53 57.30 -14.47
C SER A 160 -6.41 56.30 -13.32
N ILE A 161 -6.46 54.99 -13.59
CA ILE A 161 -6.48 53.94 -12.55
C ILE A 161 -5.17 53.94 -11.76
N ARG A 162 -5.25 54.09 -10.43
CA ARG A 162 -4.12 54.01 -9.50
C ARG A 162 -4.46 53.06 -8.36
N ILE A 163 -3.55 52.13 -8.05
CA ILE A 163 -3.74 51.17 -6.95
C ILE A 163 -2.87 51.50 -5.74
N THR A 164 -3.40 51.23 -4.55
CA THR A 164 -2.68 51.33 -3.27
C THR A 164 -2.50 49.99 -2.59
N ASP A 165 -3.29 48.98 -2.98
CA ASP A 165 -3.24 47.61 -2.47
C ASP A 165 -2.80 46.63 -3.58
N ARG A 166 -2.10 45.57 -3.20
CA ARG A 166 -1.66 44.50 -4.10
C ARG A 166 -2.83 43.70 -4.63
N ASP A 167 -3.93 43.59 -3.87
CA ASP A 167 -5.13 42.86 -4.29
C ASP A 167 -5.84 43.49 -5.50
N ASP A 168 -5.49 44.73 -5.86
CA ASP A 168 -6.02 45.43 -7.04
C ASP A 168 -5.10 45.35 -8.28
N VAL A 169 -3.95 44.66 -8.21
CA VAL A 169 -3.08 44.41 -9.38
C VAL A 169 -3.84 43.77 -10.56
N PRO A 170 -4.75 42.78 -10.35
CA PRO A 170 -5.56 42.23 -11.45
C PRO A 170 -6.43 43.27 -12.17
N THR A 171 -6.82 44.35 -11.49
CA THR A 171 -7.59 45.45 -12.09
C THR A 171 -6.73 46.23 -13.07
N VAL A 172 -5.47 46.52 -12.70
CA VAL A 172 -4.49 47.17 -13.59
C VAL A 172 -4.14 46.25 -14.76
N GLU A 173 -3.96 44.96 -14.51
CA GLU A 173 -3.71 43.96 -15.56
C GLU A 173 -4.80 43.99 -16.64
N ARG A 174 -6.07 43.98 -16.24
CA ARG A 174 -7.21 44.06 -17.16
C ARG A 174 -7.28 45.39 -17.90
N ALA A 175 -6.97 46.50 -17.23
CA ALA A 175 -6.95 47.81 -17.86
C ALA A 175 -5.87 47.90 -18.95
N VAL A 176 -4.67 47.37 -18.66
CA VAL A 176 -3.56 47.32 -19.62
C VAL A 176 -3.89 46.41 -20.79
N ARG A 177 -4.52 45.25 -20.57
CA ARG A 177 -4.99 44.37 -21.64
C ARG A 177 -6.02 45.06 -22.53
N ALA A 178 -7.00 45.78 -21.96
CA ALA A 178 -7.97 46.53 -22.76
C ALA A 178 -7.29 47.57 -23.66
N LEU A 179 -6.29 48.31 -23.14
CA LEU A 179 -5.53 49.27 -23.94
C LEU A 179 -4.76 48.59 -25.09
N ILE A 180 -4.16 47.41 -24.85
CA ILE A 180 -3.38 46.69 -25.87
C ILE A 180 -4.27 45.99 -26.90
N GLU A 181 -5.23 45.20 -26.43
CA GLU A 181 -5.99 44.24 -27.23
C GLU A 181 -7.22 44.86 -27.90
N GLU A 182 -7.91 45.81 -27.23
CA GLU A 182 -9.16 46.39 -27.74
C GLU A 182 -8.95 47.77 -28.39
N MET A 183 -7.97 48.55 -27.94
CA MET A 183 -7.80 49.95 -28.34
C MET A 183 -6.55 50.22 -29.19
N GLY A 184 -5.52 49.37 -29.11
CA GLY A 184 -4.22 49.64 -29.72
C GLY A 184 -3.44 50.81 -29.08
N GLY A 185 -3.79 51.21 -27.86
CA GLY A 185 -3.16 52.28 -27.09
C GLY A 185 -1.87 51.82 -26.41
N TYR A 186 -0.87 51.40 -27.19
CA TYR A 186 0.34 50.75 -26.66
C TYR A 186 1.17 51.67 -25.75
N GLN A 187 1.31 52.94 -26.12
CA GLN A 187 2.04 53.91 -25.30
C GLN A 187 1.29 54.21 -23.99
N GLN A 188 -0.03 54.37 -24.07
CA GLN A 188 -0.88 54.57 -22.91
C GLN A 188 -0.87 53.36 -21.96
N ALA A 189 -0.77 52.14 -22.49
CA ALA A 189 -0.59 50.93 -21.71
C ALA A 189 0.74 50.94 -20.93
N VAL A 190 1.84 51.39 -21.57
CA VAL A 190 3.13 51.60 -20.91
C VAL A 190 2.99 52.67 -19.81
N ASP A 191 2.41 53.82 -20.13
CA ASP A 191 2.27 54.95 -19.21
C ASP A 191 1.42 54.59 -17.98
N LEU A 192 0.34 53.82 -18.18
CA LEU A 192 -0.51 53.31 -17.10
C LEU A 192 0.27 52.42 -16.13
N VAL A 193 1.11 51.50 -16.65
CA VAL A 193 1.95 50.64 -15.81
C VAL A 193 2.98 51.49 -15.06
N LEU A 194 3.70 52.37 -15.76
CA LEU A 194 4.74 53.22 -15.17
C LEU A 194 4.22 54.22 -14.13
N ALA A 195 2.95 54.61 -14.21
CA ALA A 195 2.31 55.50 -13.25
C ALA A 195 1.95 54.82 -11.92
N GLN A 196 2.10 53.49 -11.80
CA GLN A 196 1.87 52.77 -10.54
C GLN A 196 3.05 52.91 -9.58
N GLN A 197 2.81 52.64 -8.29
CA GLN A 197 3.87 52.66 -7.28
C GLN A 197 4.92 51.55 -7.55
N HIS A 198 6.20 51.84 -7.31
CA HIS A 198 7.33 50.95 -7.60
C HIS A 198 7.21 49.52 -7.04
N GLN A 199 6.49 49.33 -5.94
CA GLN A 199 6.28 48.01 -5.35
C GLN A 199 5.46 47.07 -6.26
N PHE A 200 4.54 47.61 -7.06
CA PHE A 200 3.69 46.85 -7.98
C PHE A 200 4.38 46.54 -9.31
N LEU A 201 5.36 47.35 -9.72
CA LEU A 201 6.18 47.12 -10.93
C LEU A 201 7.05 45.85 -10.84
N ARG A 202 7.17 45.25 -9.65
CA ARG A 202 7.86 43.97 -9.45
C ARG A 202 6.98 42.76 -9.80
N ASP A 203 5.67 42.94 -9.95
CA ASP A 203 4.76 41.85 -10.28
C ASP A 203 5.03 41.34 -11.70
N PRO A 204 5.32 40.03 -11.88
CA PRO A 204 5.63 39.46 -13.19
C PRO A 204 4.55 39.73 -14.25
N ARG A 205 3.27 39.76 -13.87
CA ARG A 205 2.15 39.93 -14.82
C ARG A 205 2.17 41.31 -15.46
N LEU A 206 2.39 42.35 -14.66
CA LEU A 206 2.50 43.73 -15.15
C LEU A 206 3.77 43.92 -15.98
N ARG A 207 4.87 43.25 -15.62
CA ARG A 207 6.12 43.30 -16.39
C ARG A 207 5.99 42.64 -17.77
N VAL A 208 5.31 41.50 -17.87
CA VAL A 208 5.04 40.84 -19.16
C VAL A 208 4.20 41.75 -20.07
N LEU A 209 3.12 42.32 -19.54
CA LEU A 209 2.27 43.23 -20.31
C LEU A 209 3.00 44.51 -20.73
N SER A 210 3.85 45.05 -19.86
CA SER A 210 4.71 46.20 -20.20
C SER A 210 5.69 45.86 -21.32
N ALA A 211 6.37 44.70 -21.26
CA ALA A 211 7.28 44.26 -22.32
C ALA A 211 6.55 44.09 -23.66
N ARG A 212 5.35 43.52 -23.63
CA ARG A 212 4.49 43.39 -24.82
C ARG A 212 4.07 44.74 -25.38
N ALA A 213 3.66 45.68 -24.53
CA ALA A 213 3.30 47.03 -24.95
C ALA A 213 4.49 47.76 -25.60
N TYR A 214 5.70 47.62 -25.03
CA TYR A 214 6.93 48.15 -25.64
C TYR A 214 7.26 47.51 -27.00
N HIS A 215 7.07 46.19 -27.15
CA HIS A 215 7.25 45.53 -28.44
C HIS A 215 6.28 46.07 -29.50
N LEU A 216 5.01 46.23 -29.13
CA LEU A 216 3.96 46.71 -30.03
C LEU A 216 4.11 48.20 -30.39
N CYS A 217 4.70 49.03 -29.53
CA CYS A 217 5.03 50.42 -29.87
C CYS A 217 6.36 50.57 -30.65
N GLY A 218 7.07 49.47 -30.93
CA GLY A 218 8.33 49.46 -31.68
C GLY A 218 9.58 49.73 -30.84
N ALA A 219 9.43 49.83 -29.52
CA ALA A 219 10.51 49.98 -28.54
C ALA A 219 11.15 48.60 -28.23
N PHE A 220 11.79 48.01 -29.23
CA PHE A 220 12.30 46.62 -29.15
C PHE A 220 13.41 46.45 -28.11
N ALA A 221 14.24 47.47 -27.91
CA ALA A 221 15.33 47.45 -26.93
C ALA A 221 14.80 47.37 -25.49
N GLU A 222 13.73 48.10 -25.21
CA GLU A 222 13.05 48.19 -23.93
C GLU A 222 12.29 46.90 -23.63
N ALA A 223 11.54 46.40 -24.63
CA ALA A 223 10.87 45.11 -24.55
C ALA A 223 11.86 43.98 -24.24
N ARG A 224 13.00 43.94 -24.94
CA ARG A 224 14.06 42.96 -24.71
C ARG A 224 14.63 43.03 -23.31
N ALA A 225 14.95 44.22 -22.81
CA ALA A 225 15.49 44.39 -21.47
C ALA A 225 14.56 43.82 -20.38
N ILE A 226 13.25 43.95 -20.58
CA ILE A 226 12.26 43.40 -19.66
C ILE A 226 12.15 41.87 -19.83
N PHE A 227 12.09 41.36 -21.07
CA PHE A 227 12.03 39.91 -21.35
C PHE A 227 13.26 39.15 -20.84
N ASP A 228 14.47 39.69 -21.02
CA ASP A 228 15.72 39.11 -20.51
C ASP A 228 15.71 38.98 -18.97
N GLY A 229 14.95 39.84 -18.29
CA GLY A 229 14.80 39.87 -16.84
C GLY A 229 13.60 39.08 -16.28
N LEU A 230 12.89 38.31 -17.11
CA LEU A 230 11.76 37.46 -16.74
C LEU A 230 12.11 35.98 -16.91
N GLN A 231 11.51 35.10 -16.10
CA GLN A 231 11.69 33.67 -16.32
C GLN A 231 10.82 33.19 -17.48
N ARG A 232 11.30 32.23 -18.28
CA ARG A 232 10.54 31.69 -19.42
C ARG A 232 9.15 31.17 -19.05
N LYS A 233 8.98 30.64 -17.83
CA LYS A 233 7.70 30.14 -17.32
C LYS A 233 6.68 31.25 -17.00
N GLU A 234 7.14 32.48 -16.90
CA GLU A 234 6.32 33.66 -16.60
C GLU A 234 5.77 34.31 -17.88
N LEU A 235 6.31 33.95 -19.06
CA LEU A 235 5.93 34.52 -20.35
C LEU A 235 4.71 33.78 -20.91
N ASP A 236 3.67 34.54 -21.29
CA ASP A 236 2.55 34.00 -22.06
C ASP A 236 2.95 33.77 -23.53
N LYS A 237 2.11 33.05 -24.28
CA LYS A 237 2.39 32.68 -25.67
C LYS A 237 2.71 33.88 -26.57
N GLU A 238 1.98 34.98 -26.39
CA GLU A 238 2.18 36.21 -27.17
C GLU A 238 3.49 36.92 -26.80
N ALA A 239 3.86 36.94 -25.51
CA ALA A 239 5.16 37.43 -25.07
C ALA A 239 6.32 36.58 -25.60
N LEU A 240 6.18 35.26 -25.68
CA LEU A 240 7.20 34.38 -26.26
C LEU A 240 7.39 34.66 -27.75
N VAL A 241 6.30 34.90 -28.51
CA VAL A 241 6.37 35.27 -29.93
C VAL A 241 7.00 36.65 -30.10
N ALA A 242 6.62 37.64 -29.30
CA ALA A 242 7.21 38.97 -29.32
C ALA A 242 8.72 38.94 -29.02
N TYR A 243 9.14 38.11 -28.05
CA TYR A 243 10.55 37.94 -27.72
C TYR A 243 11.31 37.19 -28.83
N ALA A 244 10.68 36.20 -29.46
CA ALA A 244 11.25 35.51 -30.61
C ALA A 244 11.43 36.44 -31.83
N ASP A 245 10.48 37.35 -32.08
CA ASP A 245 10.56 38.35 -33.16
C ASP A 245 11.74 39.29 -32.95
N ILE A 246 11.94 39.76 -31.71
CA ILE A 246 13.12 40.56 -31.37
C ILE A 246 14.40 39.74 -31.58
N ALA A 247 14.46 38.50 -31.09
CA ALA A 247 15.63 37.64 -31.27
C ALA A 247 15.93 37.36 -32.76
N HIS A 248 14.89 37.22 -33.59
CA HIS A 248 15.03 37.07 -35.04
C HIS A 248 15.62 38.34 -35.68
N LYS A 249 15.08 39.52 -35.34
CA LYS A 249 15.59 40.83 -35.82
C LYS A 249 17.03 41.10 -35.38
N ASP A 250 17.42 40.60 -34.20
CA ASP A 250 18.78 40.67 -33.67
C ASP A 250 19.74 39.64 -34.32
N GLY A 251 19.24 38.78 -35.22
CA GLY A 251 20.02 37.74 -35.89
C GLY A 251 20.31 36.50 -35.03
N ASN A 252 19.71 36.39 -33.85
CA ASN A 252 19.86 35.23 -32.97
C ASN A 252 18.82 34.15 -33.28
N LEU A 253 18.98 33.51 -34.45
CA LEU A 253 18.05 32.52 -34.98
C LEU A 253 17.86 31.30 -34.06
N ALA A 254 18.91 30.88 -33.35
CA ALA A 254 18.84 29.75 -32.42
C ALA A 254 17.97 30.04 -31.20
N LEU A 255 18.08 31.25 -30.64
CA LEU A 255 17.21 31.69 -29.55
C LEU A 255 15.78 31.88 -30.04
N ALA A 256 15.59 32.49 -31.21
CA ALA A 256 14.27 32.67 -31.82
C ALA A 256 13.54 31.33 -32.01
N LEU A 257 14.19 30.33 -32.62
CA LEU A 257 13.60 29.01 -32.80
C LEU A 257 13.23 28.35 -31.46
N LYS A 258 14.10 28.44 -30.46
CA LYS A 258 13.83 27.87 -29.14
C LYS A 258 12.64 28.53 -28.44
N LEU A 259 12.50 29.85 -28.56
CA LEU A 259 11.37 30.59 -28.01
C LEU A 259 10.06 30.24 -28.74
N LEU A 260 10.11 30.07 -30.07
CA LEU A 260 8.94 29.65 -30.86
C LEU A 260 8.50 28.23 -30.51
N GLN A 261 9.43 27.28 -30.33
CA GLN A 261 9.11 25.93 -29.85
C GLN A 261 8.45 25.98 -28.46
N THR A 262 8.98 26.81 -27.57
CA THR A 262 8.36 27.01 -26.24
C THR A 262 6.97 27.63 -26.37
N ALA A 263 6.74 28.53 -27.34
CA ALA A 263 5.44 29.11 -27.61
C ALA A 263 4.44 28.09 -28.18
N GLU A 264 4.88 27.14 -29.00
CA GLU A 264 4.04 26.04 -29.50
C GLU A 264 3.54 25.13 -28.36
N GLU A 265 4.40 24.86 -27.37
CA GLU A 265 4.08 24.08 -26.18
C GLU A 265 3.21 24.84 -25.16
N THR A 266 3.14 26.17 -25.26
CA THR A 266 2.39 27.02 -24.34
C THR A 266 0.95 27.21 -24.81
N GLU A 267 -0.02 27.04 -23.89
CA GLU A 267 -1.45 27.25 -24.16
C GLU A 267 -1.76 28.71 -24.54
N GLY A 268 -2.76 28.90 -25.40
CA GLY A 268 -3.21 30.22 -25.86
C GLY A 268 -3.05 30.43 -27.38
N PHE A 269 -3.45 31.61 -27.83
CA PHE A 269 -3.36 32.04 -29.22
C PHE A 269 -2.34 33.19 -29.33
N ALA A 270 -1.51 33.16 -30.36
CA ALA A 270 -0.61 34.26 -30.70
C ALA A 270 -0.62 34.44 -32.21
N GLY A 271 -1.11 35.60 -32.67
CA GLY A 271 -1.09 35.94 -34.09
C GLY A 271 0.34 36.00 -34.63
N GLY A 272 0.57 35.45 -35.82
CA GLY A 272 1.87 35.52 -36.50
C GLY A 272 2.91 34.49 -36.06
N LEU A 273 2.63 33.61 -35.08
CA LEU A 273 3.54 32.53 -34.65
C LEU A 273 4.06 31.69 -35.82
N GLU A 274 3.13 31.21 -36.66
CA GLU A 274 3.46 30.34 -37.80
C GLU A 274 4.27 31.08 -38.87
N GLY A 275 3.94 32.35 -39.13
CA GLY A 275 4.67 33.18 -40.09
C GLY A 275 6.12 33.42 -39.63
N LEU A 276 6.30 33.81 -38.37
CA LEU A 276 7.63 34.04 -37.80
C LEU A 276 8.46 32.75 -37.72
N LYS A 277 7.82 31.61 -37.44
CA LYS A 277 8.49 30.30 -37.49
C LYS A 277 9.01 29.98 -38.87
N GLN A 278 8.21 30.18 -39.92
CA GLN A 278 8.63 29.97 -41.30
C GLN A 278 9.79 30.91 -41.69
N GLU A 279 9.76 32.17 -41.26
CA GLU A 279 10.86 33.12 -41.49
C GLU A 279 12.16 32.69 -40.81
N VAL A 280 12.10 32.29 -39.53
CA VAL A 280 13.26 31.83 -38.77
C VAL A 280 13.82 30.52 -39.35
N GLU A 281 12.95 29.58 -39.72
CA GLU A 281 13.37 28.31 -40.35
C GLU A 281 13.99 28.55 -41.74
N ALA A 282 13.45 29.47 -42.54
CA ALA A 282 14.04 29.84 -43.82
C ALA A 282 15.43 30.47 -43.64
N ALA A 283 15.60 31.36 -42.66
CA ALA A 283 16.89 31.97 -42.34
C ALA A 283 17.92 30.93 -41.85
N LEU A 284 17.51 30.00 -40.99
CA LEU A 284 18.34 28.87 -40.54
C LEU A 284 18.72 27.97 -41.71
N GLN A 285 17.79 27.68 -42.62
CA GLN A 285 18.06 26.84 -43.79
C GLN A 285 19.13 27.45 -44.70
N VAL A 286 19.12 28.77 -44.90
CA VAL A 286 20.17 29.48 -45.63
C VAL A 286 21.51 29.40 -44.90
N GLN A 287 21.52 29.51 -43.57
CA GLN A 287 22.74 29.42 -42.77
C GLN A 287 23.40 28.03 -42.84
N VAL A 288 22.60 26.95 -42.81
CA VAL A 288 23.12 25.57 -42.75
C VAL A 288 23.36 24.92 -44.13
N ALA A 289 22.82 25.48 -45.21
CA ALA A 289 22.97 24.96 -46.57
C ALA A 289 24.42 24.59 -46.97
N PRO A 290 25.46 25.43 -46.77
CA PRO A 290 26.82 25.08 -47.17
C PRO A 290 27.41 23.90 -46.38
N LEU A 291 27.07 23.78 -45.09
CA LEU A 291 27.51 22.67 -44.25
C LEU A 291 26.83 21.36 -44.66
N LEU A 292 25.54 21.43 -45.01
CA LEU A 292 24.78 20.28 -45.48
C LEU A 292 25.28 19.78 -46.84
N ASP A 293 25.58 20.68 -47.78
CA ASP A 293 26.15 20.32 -49.08
C ASP A 293 27.53 19.66 -48.92
N ALA A 294 28.36 20.16 -47.99
CA ALA A 294 29.63 19.54 -47.64
C ALA A 294 29.45 18.15 -46.99
N ALA A 295 28.46 17.97 -46.11
CA ALA A 295 28.14 16.68 -45.52
C ALA A 295 27.71 15.65 -46.58
N CYS A 296 26.86 16.06 -47.54
CA CYS A 296 26.46 15.20 -48.65
C CYS A 296 27.64 14.85 -49.57
N ALA A 297 28.54 15.79 -49.86
CA ALA A 297 29.73 15.53 -50.66
C ALA A 297 30.69 14.56 -49.95
N ALA A 298 30.90 14.71 -48.64
CA ALA A 298 31.69 13.79 -47.83
C ALA A 298 31.11 12.37 -47.82
N LEU A 299 29.77 12.24 -47.72
CA LEU A 299 29.08 10.96 -47.80
C LEU A 299 29.29 10.29 -49.16
N GLN A 300 29.19 11.04 -50.26
CA GLN A 300 29.47 10.53 -51.61
C GLN A 300 30.95 10.15 -51.81
N GLY A 301 31.86 10.84 -51.12
CA GLY A 301 33.29 10.56 -51.12
C GLY A 301 33.73 9.42 -50.18
N ALA A 302 32.78 8.71 -49.54
CA ALA A 302 33.02 7.66 -48.56
C ALA A 302 33.76 8.11 -47.27
N ASP A 303 33.82 9.41 -46.99
CA ASP A 303 34.29 9.93 -45.70
C ASP A 303 33.13 9.98 -44.70
N LEU A 304 32.81 8.81 -44.12
CA LEU A 304 31.69 8.67 -43.18
C LEU A 304 31.90 9.50 -41.90
N ALA A 305 33.14 9.66 -41.44
CA ALA A 305 33.44 10.43 -40.23
C ALA A 305 33.24 11.94 -40.46
N GLY A 306 33.74 12.45 -41.59
CA GLY A 306 33.54 13.85 -41.99
C GLY A 306 32.07 14.17 -42.27
N ALA A 307 31.35 13.27 -42.96
CA ALA A 307 29.92 13.43 -43.25
C ALA A 307 29.07 13.46 -41.97
N GLU A 308 29.32 12.57 -41.02
CA GLU A 308 28.59 12.54 -39.75
C GLU A 308 28.87 13.77 -38.89
N ALA A 309 30.13 14.22 -38.81
CA ALA A 309 30.50 15.41 -38.04
C ALA A 309 29.77 16.65 -38.57
N LEU A 310 29.80 16.87 -39.89
CA LEU A 310 29.12 17.99 -40.54
C LEU A 310 27.60 17.90 -40.42
N ALA A 311 27.00 16.72 -40.59
CA ALA A 311 25.56 16.54 -40.43
C ALA A 311 25.10 16.77 -38.98
N ARG A 312 25.88 16.36 -37.98
CA ARG A 312 25.60 16.67 -36.57
C ARG A 312 25.77 18.15 -36.25
N GLU A 313 26.72 18.83 -36.87
CA GLU A 313 26.88 20.29 -36.76
C GLU A 313 25.66 21.02 -37.35
N VAL A 314 25.15 20.56 -38.50
CA VAL A 314 23.88 21.06 -39.07
C VAL A 314 22.71 20.83 -38.11
N LEU A 315 22.59 19.64 -37.49
CA LEU A 315 21.53 19.35 -36.53
C LEU A 315 21.66 20.14 -35.22
N HIS A 316 22.86 20.57 -34.84
CA HIS A 316 23.05 21.46 -33.69
C HIS A 316 22.51 22.86 -33.99
N LEU A 317 22.69 23.35 -35.22
CA LEU A 317 22.22 24.68 -35.64
C LEU A 317 20.73 24.67 -36.02
N PHE A 318 20.29 23.64 -36.73
CA PHE A 318 18.90 23.43 -37.14
C PHE A 318 18.46 21.99 -36.84
N PRO A 319 17.97 21.72 -35.61
CA PRO A 319 17.61 20.36 -35.18
C PRO A 319 16.56 19.66 -36.05
N GLY A 320 15.71 20.43 -36.74
CA GLY A 320 14.63 19.94 -37.60
C GLY A 320 15.05 19.55 -39.01
N ASN A 321 16.33 19.72 -39.41
CA ASN A 321 16.72 19.53 -40.80
C ASN A 321 16.59 18.06 -41.26
N PRO A 322 15.73 17.73 -42.25
CA PRO A 322 15.47 16.34 -42.65
C PRO A 322 16.68 15.69 -43.34
N ARG A 323 17.37 16.43 -44.22
CA ARG A 323 18.51 15.90 -45.00
C ARG A 323 19.72 15.57 -44.12
N ALA A 324 20.00 16.37 -43.10
CA ALA A 324 21.07 16.05 -42.14
C ALA A 324 20.74 14.78 -41.34
N ARG A 325 19.47 14.56 -40.97
CA ARG A 325 19.04 13.31 -40.33
C ARG A 325 19.19 12.10 -41.26
N GLU A 326 18.85 12.25 -42.54
CA GLU A 326 19.04 11.19 -43.55
C GLU A 326 20.51 10.78 -43.67
N VAL A 327 21.44 11.74 -43.69
CA VAL A 327 22.89 11.46 -43.74
C VAL A 327 23.35 10.67 -42.51
N VAL A 328 22.96 11.10 -41.29
CA VAL A 328 23.31 10.37 -40.06
C VAL A 328 22.68 8.97 -40.04
N ALA A 329 21.42 8.84 -40.48
CA ALA A 329 20.72 7.57 -40.55
C ALA A 329 21.39 6.59 -41.52
N ALA A 330 21.78 7.04 -42.71
CA ALA A 330 22.49 6.23 -43.69
C ALA A 330 23.82 5.70 -43.15
N ILE A 331 24.62 6.56 -42.50
CA ILE A 331 25.90 6.17 -41.90
C ILE A 331 25.69 5.17 -40.76
N SER A 332 24.65 5.34 -39.94
CA SER A 332 24.34 4.40 -38.88
C SER A 332 23.92 3.03 -39.39
N ALA A 333 23.14 2.98 -40.49
CA ALA A 333 22.73 1.74 -41.13
C ALA A 333 23.92 0.98 -41.72
N ASP A 334 24.87 1.67 -42.35
CA ASP A 334 26.10 1.06 -42.89
C ASP A 334 26.98 0.48 -41.77
N ARG A 335 27.11 1.19 -40.64
CA ARG A 335 27.85 0.67 -39.47
C ARG A 335 27.17 -0.56 -38.88
N GLU A 336 25.85 -0.53 -38.72
CA GLU A 336 25.08 -1.66 -38.19
C GLU A 336 25.20 -2.90 -39.11
N ALA A 337 25.13 -2.70 -40.43
CA ALA A 337 25.35 -3.78 -41.40
C ALA A 337 26.77 -4.38 -41.29
N ALA A 338 27.80 -3.55 -41.11
CA ALA A 338 29.18 -4.02 -40.92
C ALA A 338 29.36 -4.79 -39.60
N GLU A 339 28.74 -4.33 -38.51
CA GLU A 339 28.77 -5.03 -37.22
C GLU A 339 28.04 -6.39 -37.28
N ILE A 340 26.89 -6.45 -37.95
CA ILE A 340 26.15 -7.71 -38.17
C ILE A 340 27.02 -8.69 -38.97
N ALA A 341 27.69 -8.24 -40.03
CA ALA A 341 28.59 -9.08 -40.83
C ALA A 341 29.74 -9.66 -39.99
N LEU A 342 30.35 -8.85 -39.12
CA LEU A 342 31.43 -9.28 -38.22
C LEU A 342 30.94 -10.30 -37.17
N LEU A 343 29.72 -10.14 -36.65
CA LEU A 343 29.10 -11.11 -35.73
C LEU A 343 28.86 -12.46 -36.41
N TRP A 344 28.39 -12.47 -37.67
CA TRP A 344 28.24 -13.69 -38.47
C TRP A 344 29.58 -14.39 -38.73
N GLU A 345 30.64 -13.64 -39.03
CA GLU A 345 31.99 -14.19 -39.22
C GLU A 345 32.53 -14.82 -37.93
N ARG A 346 32.37 -14.14 -36.79
CA ARG A 346 32.76 -14.68 -35.47
C ARG A 346 31.98 -15.93 -35.10
N LEU A 347 30.69 -15.97 -35.40
CA LEU A 347 29.87 -17.15 -35.18
C LEU A 347 30.37 -18.36 -35.98
N ALA A 348 30.83 -18.15 -37.22
CA ALA A 348 31.38 -19.23 -38.06
C ALA A 348 32.69 -19.81 -37.47
N GLN A 349 33.50 -18.98 -36.81
CA GLN A 349 34.81 -19.37 -36.27
C GLN A 349 34.76 -19.94 -34.84
N THR A 350 33.65 -19.74 -34.11
CA THR A 350 33.55 -20.15 -32.71
C THR A 350 33.08 -21.60 -32.58
N ALA A 351 33.87 -22.46 -31.92
CA ALA A 351 33.55 -23.88 -31.74
C ALA A 351 32.77 -24.20 -30.44
N GLY A 352 32.92 -23.40 -29.38
CA GLY A 352 32.29 -23.65 -28.08
C GLY A 352 30.80 -23.31 -28.05
N CYS A 353 29.97 -24.21 -27.51
CA CYS A 353 28.50 -24.06 -27.50
C CYS A 353 28.01 -22.77 -26.81
N GLU A 354 28.57 -22.43 -25.64
CA GLU A 354 28.17 -21.24 -24.88
C GLU A 354 28.53 -19.94 -25.61
N ALA A 355 29.77 -19.83 -26.08
CA ALA A 355 30.22 -18.68 -26.86
C ALA A 355 29.44 -18.53 -28.19
N ARG A 356 29.02 -19.64 -28.81
CA ARG A 356 28.14 -19.61 -29.99
C ARG A 356 26.74 -19.10 -29.66
N LEU A 357 26.16 -19.52 -28.53
CA LEU A 357 24.84 -19.05 -28.09
C LEU A 357 24.84 -17.54 -27.80
N GLU A 358 25.85 -17.03 -27.11
CA GLU A 358 25.98 -15.57 -26.88
C GLU A 358 26.05 -14.77 -28.18
N LEU A 359 26.76 -15.29 -29.19
CA LEU A 359 26.87 -14.64 -30.50
C LEU A 359 25.54 -14.72 -31.28
N LEU A 360 24.84 -15.86 -31.21
CA LEU A 360 23.52 -16.03 -31.83
C LEU A 360 22.45 -15.12 -31.20
N GLU A 361 22.46 -14.95 -29.87
CA GLU A 361 21.54 -14.03 -29.18
C GLU A 361 21.82 -12.57 -29.54
N LYS A 362 23.10 -12.18 -29.66
CA LYS A 362 23.50 -10.85 -30.17
C LYS A 362 23.05 -10.62 -31.62
N LEU A 363 23.15 -11.65 -32.47
CA LEU A 363 22.66 -11.60 -33.85
C LEU A 363 21.13 -11.51 -33.91
N LEU A 364 20.40 -12.28 -33.09
CA LEU A 364 18.93 -12.26 -33.06
C LEU A 364 18.39 -10.87 -32.70
N ALA A 365 19.08 -10.15 -31.80
CA ALA A 365 18.69 -8.79 -31.40
C ALA A 365 18.90 -7.74 -32.51
N ARG A 366 19.80 -7.98 -33.46
CA ARG A 366 20.28 -6.99 -34.44
C ARG A 366 19.91 -7.30 -35.88
N ASP A 367 19.88 -8.58 -36.27
CA ASP A 367 19.59 -9.03 -37.63
C ASP A 367 18.17 -9.60 -37.75
N ARG A 368 17.19 -8.68 -37.76
CA ARG A 368 15.76 -9.05 -37.88
C ARG A 368 15.42 -9.72 -39.20
N ALA A 369 16.22 -9.52 -40.25
CA ALA A 369 15.98 -10.15 -41.55
C ALA A 369 16.19 -11.67 -41.51
N ASN A 370 17.07 -12.16 -40.62
CA ASN A 370 17.41 -13.57 -40.47
C ASN A 370 16.88 -14.19 -39.16
N GLU A 371 15.84 -13.61 -38.56
CA GLU A 371 15.30 -14.04 -37.26
C GLU A 371 14.92 -15.53 -37.22
N VAL A 372 14.23 -16.02 -38.26
CA VAL A 372 13.76 -17.42 -38.33
C VAL A 372 14.93 -18.42 -38.41
N PRO A 373 15.92 -18.25 -39.33
CA PRO A 373 17.15 -19.04 -39.33
C PRO A 373 17.94 -18.98 -38.01
N LEU A 374 18.07 -17.80 -37.41
CA LEU A 374 18.80 -17.60 -36.16
C LEU A 374 18.13 -18.32 -34.99
N ALA A 375 16.82 -18.23 -34.87
CA ALA A 375 16.06 -18.95 -33.85
C ALA A 375 16.23 -20.47 -33.96
N ALA A 376 16.28 -21.01 -35.19
CA ALA A 376 16.55 -22.43 -35.42
C ALA A 376 17.97 -22.84 -34.97
N LEU A 377 18.98 -22.01 -35.23
CA LEU A 377 20.36 -22.24 -34.77
C LEU A 377 20.48 -22.15 -33.24
N VAL A 378 19.79 -21.19 -32.60
CA VAL A 378 19.72 -21.09 -31.14
C VAL A 378 19.10 -22.35 -30.55
N ALA A 379 17.98 -22.83 -31.10
CA ALA A 379 17.33 -24.05 -30.65
C ALA A 379 18.26 -25.27 -30.79
N GLN A 380 19.00 -25.37 -31.91
CA GLN A 380 19.97 -26.43 -32.14
C GLN A 380 21.11 -26.43 -31.12
N GLU A 381 21.73 -25.28 -30.86
CA GLU A 381 22.84 -25.18 -29.89
C GLU A 381 22.35 -25.37 -28.44
N ARG A 382 21.18 -24.83 -28.08
CA ARG A 382 20.55 -25.12 -26.77
C ARG A 382 20.25 -26.62 -26.61
N GLY A 383 19.85 -27.30 -27.68
CA GLY A 383 19.66 -28.75 -27.69
C GLY A 383 20.96 -29.52 -27.42
N LYS A 384 22.09 -29.09 -28.01
CA LYS A 384 23.41 -29.68 -27.74
C LYS A 384 23.86 -29.44 -26.29
N GLN A 385 23.70 -28.22 -25.78
CA GLN A 385 24.05 -27.87 -24.40
C GLN A 385 23.24 -28.70 -23.40
N LYS A 386 21.93 -28.85 -23.62
CA LYS A 386 21.05 -29.69 -22.79
C LYS A 386 21.50 -31.14 -22.75
N LYS A 387 21.87 -31.73 -23.90
CA LYS A 387 22.39 -33.11 -23.96
C LYS A 387 23.71 -33.27 -23.21
N ALA A 388 24.65 -32.34 -23.38
CA ALA A 388 25.91 -32.36 -22.63
C ALA A 388 25.66 -32.25 -21.11
N TRP A 389 24.73 -31.39 -20.69
CA TRP A 389 24.38 -31.22 -19.28
C TRP A 389 23.69 -32.46 -18.69
N ALA A 390 22.80 -33.10 -19.46
CA ALA A 390 22.19 -34.37 -19.09
C ALA A 390 23.24 -35.45 -18.84
N GLN A 391 24.26 -35.55 -19.71
CA GLN A 391 25.37 -36.49 -19.56
C GLN A 391 26.17 -36.23 -18.27
N THR A 392 26.52 -34.98 -17.98
CA THR A 392 27.22 -34.62 -16.73
C THR A 392 26.39 -34.94 -15.49
N ARG A 393 25.07 -34.73 -15.55
CA ARG A 393 24.16 -35.10 -14.46
C ARG A 393 24.04 -36.60 -14.28
N LEU A 394 24.01 -37.39 -15.36
CA LEU A 394 24.05 -38.85 -15.30
C LEU A 394 25.35 -39.36 -14.64
N GLU A 395 26.49 -38.78 -14.99
CA GLU A 395 27.77 -39.10 -14.35
C GLU A 395 27.74 -38.77 -12.85
N ARG A 396 27.18 -37.62 -12.47
CA ARG A 396 27.00 -37.26 -11.05
C ARG A 396 26.03 -38.21 -10.35
N LEU A 397 24.94 -38.61 -10.99
CA LEU A 397 23.97 -39.56 -10.44
C LEU A 397 24.62 -40.91 -10.13
N ARG A 398 25.48 -41.42 -11.01
CA ARG A 398 26.24 -42.66 -10.77
C ARG A 398 27.07 -42.59 -9.49
N VAL A 399 27.68 -41.44 -9.20
CA VAL A 399 28.41 -41.22 -7.94
C VAL A 399 27.47 -41.17 -6.75
N LEU A 400 26.38 -40.39 -6.83
CA LEU A 400 25.42 -40.22 -5.74
C LEU A 400 24.70 -41.51 -5.33
N VAL A 401 24.40 -42.38 -6.30
CA VAL A 401 23.80 -43.69 -6.03
C VAL A 401 24.75 -44.58 -5.22
N VAL A 402 26.05 -44.53 -5.49
CA VAL A 402 27.07 -45.28 -4.73
C VAL A 402 27.26 -44.71 -3.33
N GLU A 403 27.22 -43.38 -3.18
CA GLU A 403 27.34 -42.68 -1.90
C GLU A 403 26.06 -42.76 -1.03
N GLY A 404 24.93 -43.23 -1.58
CA GLY A 404 23.65 -43.27 -0.88
C GLY A 404 23.01 -41.89 -0.68
N CYS A 405 23.42 -40.89 -1.46
CA CYS A 405 22.87 -39.53 -1.43
C CYS A 405 21.54 -39.46 -2.22
N TRP A 406 20.50 -40.06 -1.64
CA TRP A 406 19.18 -40.19 -2.28
C TRP A 406 18.47 -38.86 -2.58
N PRO A 407 18.52 -37.82 -1.73
CA PRO A 407 17.84 -36.57 -2.02
C PRO A 407 18.33 -35.92 -3.32
N GLU A 408 19.64 -35.88 -3.55
CA GLU A 408 20.25 -35.32 -4.75
C GLU A 408 20.08 -36.25 -5.97
N ALA A 409 20.06 -37.56 -5.75
CA ALA A 409 19.76 -38.54 -6.79
C ALA A 409 18.33 -38.37 -7.33
N PHE A 410 17.35 -38.13 -6.44
CA PHE A 410 15.97 -37.81 -6.82
C PHE A 410 15.92 -36.59 -7.73
N ASP A 411 16.55 -35.49 -7.32
CA ASP A 411 16.50 -34.21 -8.05
C ASP A 411 17.02 -34.36 -9.50
N ILE A 412 18.04 -35.20 -9.70
CA ILE A 412 18.58 -35.48 -11.05
C ILE A 412 17.61 -36.30 -11.89
N VAL A 413 17.05 -37.40 -11.34
CA VAL A 413 16.13 -38.28 -12.07
C VAL A 413 14.81 -37.58 -12.36
N TRP A 414 14.30 -36.80 -11.40
CA TRP A 414 13.08 -36.02 -11.55
C TRP A 414 13.22 -35.01 -12.69
N TRP A 415 14.32 -34.25 -12.70
CA TRP A 415 14.63 -33.33 -13.79
C TRP A 415 14.73 -34.04 -15.16
N LEU A 416 15.37 -35.21 -15.24
CA LEU A 416 15.45 -35.98 -16.48
C LEU A 416 14.06 -36.45 -16.97
N ASN A 417 13.17 -36.83 -16.05
CA ASN A 417 11.83 -37.31 -16.37
C ASN A 417 10.93 -36.21 -16.97
N GLU A 418 11.12 -34.96 -16.56
CA GLU A 418 10.38 -33.80 -17.11
C GLU A 418 10.77 -33.46 -18.54
N GLN A 419 11.99 -33.83 -18.98
CA GLN A 419 12.49 -33.50 -20.30
C GLN A 419 12.07 -34.57 -21.33
N ALA A 420 11.01 -34.29 -22.10
CA ALA A 420 10.46 -35.21 -23.11
C ALA A 420 11.50 -35.70 -24.15
N GLU A 421 12.53 -34.91 -24.43
CA GLU A 421 13.60 -35.21 -25.39
C GLU A 421 14.72 -36.11 -24.82
N LEU A 422 14.78 -36.30 -23.49
CA LEU A 422 15.82 -37.05 -22.77
C LEU A 422 15.28 -38.36 -22.14
N ARG A 423 14.24 -38.95 -22.74
CA ARG A 423 13.60 -40.15 -22.21
C ARG A 423 14.53 -41.36 -22.09
N GLU A 424 15.47 -41.52 -23.02
CA GLU A 424 16.42 -42.63 -22.96
C GLU A 424 17.44 -42.41 -21.82
N ASP A 425 17.91 -41.18 -21.62
CA ASP A 425 18.78 -40.81 -20.49
C ASP A 425 18.06 -41.02 -19.14
N CYS A 426 16.77 -40.68 -19.06
CA CYS A 426 15.95 -40.93 -17.87
C CYS A 426 15.78 -42.43 -17.57
N ARG A 427 15.62 -43.27 -18.61
CA ARG A 427 15.55 -44.73 -18.43
C ARG A 427 16.87 -45.30 -17.94
N GLU A 428 17.98 -44.82 -18.49
CA GLU A 428 19.32 -45.20 -18.03
C GLU A 428 19.49 -44.81 -16.55
N ALA A 429 19.15 -43.57 -16.19
CA ALA A 429 19.19 -43.08 -14.81
C ALA A 429 18.41 -43.96 -13.83
N CYS A 430 17.18 -44.33 -14.20
CA CYS A 430 16.31 -45.18 -13.37
C CYS A 430 16.80 -46.63 -13.25
N SER A 431 17.67 -47.10 -14.16
CA SER A 431 18.26 -48.44 -14.11
C SER A 431 19.43 -48.58 -13.13
N LEU A 432 19.98 -47.45 -12.64
CA LEU A 432 21.16 -47.44 -11.77
C LEU A 432 20.88 -47.97 -10.35
N SER A 433 19.63 -47.95 -9.89
CA SER A 433 19.24 -48.44 -8.57
C SER A 433 17.78 -48.91 -8.57
N PRO A 434 17.43 -49.98 -7.83
CA PRO A 434 16.04 -50.41 -7.67
C PRO A 434 15.14 -49.34 -7.04
N TYR A 435 15.69 -48.43 -6.25
CA TYR A 435 14.92 -47.30 -5.67
C TYR A 435 14.53 -46.26 -6.72
N LEU A 436 15.37 -46.04 -7.74
CA LEU A 436 15.09 -45.05 -8.79
C LEU A 436 14.06 -45.56 -9.81
N ALA A 437 13.87 -46.88 -9.93
CA ALA A 437 12.88 -47.48 -10.81
C ALA A 437 11.43 -47.02 -10.50
N PHE A 438 11.13 -46.68 -9.24
CA PHE A 438 9.83 -46.17 -8.83
C PHE A 438 9.49 -44.77 -9.37
N LEU A 439 10.48 -44.03 -9.86
CA LEU A 439 10.31 -42.69 -10.42
C LEU A 439 9.93 -42.72 -11.90
N LEU A 440 10.25 -43.80 -12.62
CA LEU A 440 10.04 -43.90 -14.06
C LEU A 440 8.54 -43.97 -14.40
N GLY A 441 8.00 -42.90 -14.98
CA GLY A 441 6.61 -42.83 -15.46
C GLY A 441 5.56 -42.92 -14.36
N ASN A 442 5.91 -42.56 -13.12
CA ASN A 442 4.97 -42.55 -12.00
C ASN A 442 4.05 -41.32 -12.04
N ARG A 443 2.98 -41.43 -12.84
CA ARG A 443 1.97 -40.38 -13.02
C ARG A 443 1.29 -39.90 -11.73
N ARG A 444 1.34 -40.69 -10.65
CA ARG A 444 0.74 -40.31 -9.37
C ARG A 444 1.67 -39.39 -8.58
N LEU A 445 2.97 -39.66 -8.59
CA LEU A 445 3.98 -38.75 -8.04
C LEU A 445 4.07 -37.45 -8.84
N GLU A 446 4.01 -37.52 -10.18
CA GLU A 446 4.11 -36.34 -11.07
C GLU A 446 2.99 -35.31 -10.86
N ARG A 447 1.90 -35.68 -10.18
CA ARG A 447 0.79 -34.78 -9.83
C ARG A 447 1.02 -34.00 -8.54
N LEU A 448 2.07 -34.34 -7.79
CA LEU A 448 2.41 -33.67 -6.54
C LEU A 448 3.41 -32.53 -6.79
N PRO A 449 3.45 -31.53 -5.90
CA PRO A 449 4.57 -30.59 -5.85
C PRO A 449 5.90 -31.33 -5.63
N ASP A 450 6.99 -30.84 -6.24
CA ASP A 450 8.31 -31.49 -6.21
C ASP A 450 8.79 -31.87 -4.80
N LYS A 451 8.58 -30.99 -3.81
CA LYS A 451 8.94 -31.25 -2.42
C LYS A 451 8.18 -32.44 -1.83
N SER A 452 6.89 -32.53 -2.12
CA SER A 452 6.02 -33.61 -1.64
C SER A 452 6.31 -34.93 -2.37
N ALA A 453 6.58 -34.88 -3.68
CA ALA A 453 7.00 -36.04 -4.47
C ALA A 453 8.34 -36.59 -3.95
N ARG A 454 9.30 -35.70 -3.70
CA ARG A 454 10.61 -36.03 -3.12
C ARG A 454 10.46 -36.67 -1.75
N GLN A 455 9.67 -36.08 -0.86
CA GLN A 455 9.48 -36.62 0.48
C GLN A 455 8.81 -37.99 0.45
N ALA A 456 7.76 -38.17 -0.36
CA ALA A 456 7.08 -39.44 -0.50
C ALA A 456 7.99 -40.55 -1.04
N TRP A 457 8.89 -40.22 -1.98
CA TRP A 457 9.87 -41.17 -2.48
C TRP A 457 11.00 -41.45 -1.47
N LEU A 458 11.51 -40.45 -0.76
CA LEU A 458 12.52 -40.66 0.29
C LEU A 458 11.98 -41.49 1.46
N ASP A 459 10.73 -41.27 1.86
CA ASP A 459 10.02 -42.09 2.84
C ASP A 459 9.95 -43.55 2.40
N LEU A 460 9.66 -43.79 1.11
CA LEU A 460 9.71 -45.13 0.53
C LEU A 460 11.12 -45.74 0.59
N VAL A 461 12.15 -45.00 0.17
CA VAL A 461 13.55 -45.50 0.18
C VAL A 461 13.98 -45.87 1.60
N ALA A 462 13.64 -45.04 2.59
CA ALA A 462 13.93 -45.30 3.99
C ALA A 462 13.24 -46.58 4.48
N ALA A 463 11.93 -46.73 4.22
CA ALA A 463 11.18 -47.90 4.65
C ALA A 463 11.67 -49.20 3.98
N LEU A 464 11.96 -49.16 2.66
CA LEU A 464 12.53 -50.30 1.94
C LEU A 464 13.92 -50.67 2.49
N GLY A 465 14.77 -49.68 2.76
CA GLY A 465 16.09 -49.88 3.34
C GLY A 465 16.04 -50.53 4.73
N SER A 466 15.17 -50.03 5.62
CA SER A 466 14.97 -50.57 6.96
C SER A 466 14.42 -52.01 6.95
N CYS A 467 13.43 -52.30 6.09
CA CYS A 467 12.93 -53.66 5.93
C CYS A 467 14.01 -54.62 5.40
N GLN A 468 14.84 -54.19 4.44
CA GLN A 468 15.95 -55.00 3.91
C GLN A 468 17.06 -55.24 4.95
N ALA A 469 17.27 -54.28 5.86
CA ALA A 469 18.21 -54.40 6.98
C ALA A 469 17.71 -55.29 8.13
N GLY A 470 16.46 -55.78 8.07
CA GLY A 470 15.87 -56.60 9.12
C GLY A 470 15.30 -55.80 10.30
N GLU A 471 15.09 -54.50 10.12
CA GLU A 471 14.54 -53.58 11.13
C GLU A 471 13.16 -53.04 10.68
N PRO A 472 12.11 -53.88 10.60
CA PRO A 472 10.80 -53.48 10.06
C PRO A 472 9.99 -52.56 10.98
N ALA A 473 10.47 -52.28 12.19
CA ALA A 473 9.75 -51.50 13.19
C ALA A 473 9.40 -50.09 12.67
N GLY A 474 8.11 -49.72 12.67
CA GLY A 474 7.64 -48.42 12.21
C GLY A 474 7.66 -48.22 10.69
N CYS A 475 8.07 -49.23 9.90
CA CYS A 475 8.06 -49.14 8.45
C CYS A 475 6.64 -49.18 7.87
N LEU A 476 5.71 -49.91 8.51
CA LEU A 476 4.34 -50.04 8.03
C LEU A 476 3.62 -48.69 7.96
N ASP A 477 3.76 -47.83 8.98
CA ASP A 477 3.18 -46.48 8.99
C ASP A 477 3.68 -45.64 7.82
N ILE A 478 4.98 -45.72 7.55
CA ILE A 478 5.60 -44.99 6.42
C ILE A 478 5.04 -45.53 5.10
N LEU A 479 5.00 -46.86 4.93
CA LEU A 479 4.49 -47.51 3.73
C LEU A 479 2.99 -47.25 3.51
N GLU A 480 2.16 -47.21 4.55
CA GLU A 480 0.73 -46.89 4.45
C GLU A 480 0.51 -45.46 3.95
N ARG A 481 1.29 -44.49 4.44
CA ARG A 481 1.21 -43.09 3.97
C ARG A 481 1.54 -42.95 2.48
N VAL A 482 2.51 -43.72 1.99
CA VAL A 482 2.96 -43.62 0.59
C VAL A 482 2.31 -44.65 -0.34
N ARG A 483 1.51 -45.59 0.18
CA ARG A 483 0.89 -46.70 -0.54
C ARG A 483 0.17 -46.28 -1.81
N HIS A 484 -0.61 -45.19 -1.75
CA HIS A 484 -1.36 -44.73 -2.92
C HIS A 484 -0.46 -44.41 -4.13
N TYR A 485 0.81 -44.05 -3.91
CA TYR A 485 1.76 -43.71 -4.98
C TYR A 485 2.47 -44.94 -5.56
N PHE A 486 2.63 -46.01 -4.76
CA PHE A 486 3.53 -47.12 -5.08
C PHE A 486 2.85 -48.51 -5.10
N GLU A 487 1.57 -48.63 -4.77
CA GLU A 487 0.83 -49.91 -4.71
C GLU A 487 0.85 -50.74 -6.01
N LYS A 488 1.13 -50.11 -7.16
CA LYS A 488 1.19 -50.79 -8.46
C LYS A 488 2.51 -51.52 -8.71
N TYR A 489 3.53 -51.24 -7.91
CA TYR A 489 4.85 -51.83 -8.04
C TYR A 489 4.91 -53.09 -7.17
N ARG A 490 5.40 -54.19 -7.75
CA ARG A 490 5.41 -55.50 -7.09
C ARG A 490 6.37 -55.50 -5.89
N GLU A 491 7.51 -54.85 -6.06
CA GLU A 491 8.56 -54.68 -5.07
C GLU A 491 8.06 -53.93 -3.83
N PHE A 492 7.10 -53.01 -4.00
CA PHE A 492 6.43 -52.34 -2.88
C PHE A 492 5.51 -53.29 -2.13
N GLN A 493 4.69 -54.08 -2.84
CA GLN A 493 3.72 -55.00 -2.21
C GLN A 493 4.41 -56.08 -1.38
N GLU A 494 5.50 -56.65 -1.89
CA GLU A 494 6.26 -57.70 -1.18
C GLU A 494 6.80 -57.18 0.17
N VAL A 495 7.29 -55.94 0.23
CA VAL A 495 7.78 -55.33 1.47
C VAL A 495 6.63 -54.88 2.38
N TYR A 496 5.54 -54.36 1.81
CA TYR A 496 4.35 -53.98 2.57
C TYR A 496 3.74 -55.17 3.31
N ASP A 497 3.56 -56.30 2.62
CA ASP A 497 2.99 -57.51 3.21
C ASP A 497 3.91 -58.07 4.32
N ALA A 498 5.23 -58.03 4.12
CA ALA A 498 6.19 -58.45 5.14
C ALA A 498 6.14 -57.56 6.40
N ALA A 499 6.06 -56.24 6.23
CA ALA A 499 5.91 -55.29 7.34
C ALA A 499 4.57 -55.45 8.06
N LEU A 500 3.48 -55.70 7.31
CA LEU A 500 2.15 -55.93 7.86
C LEU A 500 2.10 -57.21 8.72
N VAL A 501 2.67 -58.31 8.25
CA VAL A 501 2.74 -59.57 9.02
C VAL A 501 3.53 -59.38 10.31
N TRP A 502 4.63 -58.62 10.27
CA TRP A 502 5.44 -58.33 11.43
C TRP A 502 4.67 -57.51 12.49
N GLU A 503 4.03 -56.41 12.09
CA GLU A 503 3.23 -55.57 13.01
C GLU A 503 2.00 -56.33 13.54
N GLN A 504 1.38 -57.20 12.74
CA GLN A 504 0.31 -58.08 13.20
C GLN A 504 0.80 -59.06 14.28
N GLY A 505 2.01 -59.61 14.16
CA GLY A 505 2.61 -60.46 15.19
C GLY A 505 2.80 -59.72 16.51
N ARG A 506 3.39 -58.52 16.45
CA ARG A 506 3.60 -57.66 17.61
C ARG A 506 2.28 -57.22 18.26
N ALA A 507 1.29 -56.83 17.47
CA ALA A 507 -0.03 -56.46 17.95
C ALA A 507 -0.70 -57.61 18.71
N ARG A 508 -0.57 -58.85 18.24
CA ARG A 508 -1.09 -60.03 18.95
C ARG A 508 -0.43 -60.21 20.32
N GLU A 509 0.90 -60.12 20.40
CA GLU A 509 1.64 -60.21 21.67
C GLU A 509 1.24 -59.10 22.67
N GLU A 510 1.13 -57.87 22.19
CA GLU A 510 0.70 -56.73 23.01
C GLU A 510 -0.73 -56.91 23.53
N ILE A 511 -1.65 -57.34 22.66
CA ILE A 511 -3.06 -57.58 23.01
C ILE A 511 -3.20 -58.73 24.00
N GLU A 512 -2.45 -59.82 23.85
CA GLU A 512 -2.42 -60.91 24.83
C GLU A 512 -2.00 -60.40 26.22
N GLY A 513 -0.98 -59.54 26.28
CA GLY A 513 -0.55 -58.88 27.51
C GLY A 513 -1.64 -57.99 28.13
N ILE A 514 -2.35 -57.22 27.28
CA ILE A 514 -3.44 -56.35 27.71
C ILE A 514 -4.64 -57.14 28.22
N LEU A 515 -5.03 -58.21 27.52
CA LEU A 515 -6.14 -59.10 27.94
C LEU A 515 -5.81 -59.80 29.26
N ALA A 516 -4.57 -60.27 29.42
CA ALA A 516 -4.09 -60.86 30.67
C ALA A 516 -4.10 -59.86 31.84
N ALA A 517 -3.78 -58.58 31.59
CA ALA A 517 -3.84 -57.52 32.60
C ALA A 517 -5.29 -57.13 32.95
N ALA A 518 -6.17 -57.03 31.95
CA ALA A 518 -7.59 -56.71 32.14
C ALA A 518 -8.35 -57.81 32.90
N GLY A 519 -7.92 -59.06 32.77
CA GLY A 519 -8.51 -60.22 33.44
C GLY A 519 -8.05 -60.45 34.90
N ARG A 520 -7.12 -59.65 35.44
CA ARG A 520 -6.65 -59.84 36.83
C ARG A 520 -7.74 -59.50 37.86
N GLU A 521 -7.76 -60.24 38.96
CA GLU A 521 -8.58 -59.91 40.13
C GLU A 521 -8.08 -58.61 40.77
N GLY A 522 -8.98 -57.64 40.98
CA GLY A 522 -8.65 -56.31 41.51
C GLY A 522 -8.45 -55.21 40.45
N THR A 523 -8.53 -55.52 39.15
CA THR A 523 -8.50 -54.50 38.10
C THR A 523 -9.78 -53.67 38.11
N THR A 524 -9.67 -52.35 38.22
CA THR A 524 -10.82 -51.44 38.28
C THR A 524 -11.46 -51.21 36.91
N LEU A 525 -12.73 -50.79 36.88
CA LEU A 525 -13.43 -50.41 35.63
C LEU A 525 -12.63 -49.39 34.81
N GLY A 526 -12.06 -48.37 35.45
CA GLY A 526 -11.23 -47.36 34.78
C GLY A 526 -9.96 -47.95 34.15
N GLN A 527 -9.33 -48.94 34.81
CA GLN A 527 -8.17 -49.64 34.26
C GLN A 527 -8.55 -50.52 33.06
N VAL A 528 -9.68 -51.25 33.13
CA VAL A 528 -10.16 -52.06 32.00
C VAL A 528 -10.59 -51.20 30.81
N GLN A 529 -11.19 -50.03 31.04
CA GLN A 529 -11.48 -49.06 29.98
C GLN A 529 -10.22 -48.49 29.34
N ALA A 530 -9.19 -48.20 30.14
CA ALA A 530 -7.87 -47.80 29.62
C ALA A 530 -7.23 -48.93 28.79
N PHE A 531 -7.25 -50.17 29.28
CA PHE A 531 -6.80 -51.35 28.54
C PHE A 531 -7.60 -51.56 27.24
N SER A 532 -8.91 -51.33 27.24
CA SER A 532 -9.73 -51.40 26.01
C SER A 532 -9.32 -50.37 24.97
N ASN A 533 -8.98 -49.15 25.40
CA ASN A 533 -8.48 -48.11 24.51
C ASN A 533 -7.07 -48.45 23.96
N THR A 534 -6.18 -48.98 24.80
CA THR A 534 -4.84 -49.42 24.37
C THR A 534 -4.94 -50.61 23.40
N ALA A 535 -5.77 -51.60 23.70
CA ALA A 535 -6.03 -52.74 22.81
C ALA A 535 -6.63 -52.29 21.47
N ARG A 536 -7.54 -51.30 21.47
CA ARG A 536 -8.09 -50.73 20.23
C ARG A 536 -7.04 -50.12 19.32
N LYS A 537 -5.97 -49.54 19.88
CA LYS A 537 -4.84 -49.04 19.10
C LYS A 537 -4.01 -50.18 18.53
N ALA A 538 -3.67 -51.19 19.33
CA ALA A 538 -2.94 -52.36 18.85
C ALA A 538 -3.72 -53.18 17.79
N MET A 539 -5.05 -53.21 17.88
CA MET A 539 -5.92 -53.95 16.95
C MET A 539 -5.99 -53.37 15.53
N LEU A 540 -5.45 -52.17 15.28
CA LEU A 540 -5.57 -51.44 14.00
C LEU A 540 -5.06 -52.21 12.78
N HIS A 541 -4.12 -53.13 12.96
CA HIS A 541 -3.51 -53.90 11.87
C HIS A 541 -3.99 -55.36 11.80
N LEU A 542 -4.83 -55.82 12.74
CA LEU A 542 -5.33 -57.21 12.79
C LEU A 542 -6.52 -57.46 11.84
N PRO A 543 -6.80 -58.71 11.45
CA PRO A 543 -8.03 -59.07 10.73
C PRO A 543 -9.32 -58.73 11.50
N LEU A 544 -10.39 -58.38 10.78
CA LEU A 544 -11.69 -57.97 11.33
C LEU A 544 -12.29 -58.98 12.33
N GLU A 545 -12.14 -60.27 12.04
CA GLU A 545 -12.66 -61.35 12.88
C GLU A 545 -11.95 -61.41 14.24
N GLU A 546 -10.62 -61.26 14.26
CA GLU A 546 -9.81 -61.20 15.49
C GLU A 546 -10.19 -59.98 16.34
N ARG A 547 -10.36 -58.80 15.70
CA ARG A 547 -10.79 -57.57 16.39
C ARG A 547 -12.14 -57.74 17.08
N ALA A 548 -13.10 -58.36 16.40
CA ALA A 548 -14.44 -58.58 16.93
C ALA A 548 -14.44 -59.55 18.12
N GLU A 549 -13.55 -60.54 18.14
CA GLU A 549 -13.38 -61.44 19.29
C GLU A 549 -12.76 -60.75 20.50
N ILE A 550 -11.67 -59.99 20.29
CA ILE A 550 -10.98 -59.24 21.35
C ILE A 550 -11.90 -58.16 21.94
N GLY A 551 -12.64 -57.45 21.08
CA GLY A 551 -13.65 -56.46 21.47
C GLY A 551 -14.71 -57.07 22.39
N ARG A 552 -15.29 -58.21 22.01
CA ARG A 552 -16.28 -58.93 22.84
C ARG A 552 -15.74 -59.31 24.23
N LYS A 553 -14.48 -59.77 24.32
CA LYS A 553 -13.86 -60.15 25.62
C LYS A 553 -13.69 -58.94 26.55
N LEU A 554 -13.27 -57.80 26.02
CA LEU A 554 -13.11 -56.57 26.79
C LEU A 554 -14.47 -55.94 27.16
N GLU A 555 -15.44 -55.96 26.25
CA GLU A 555 -16.80 -55.48 26.52
C GLU A 555 -17.50 -56.30 27.60
N ALA A 556 -17.37 -57.63 27.57
CA ALA A 556 -17.90 -58.50 28.63
C ALA A 556 -17.30 -58.16 30.00
N ARG A 557 -15.98 -57.89 30.07
CA ARG A 557 -15.30 -57.52 31.32
C ARG A 557 -15.68 -56.12 31.80
N ILE A 558 -15.89 -55.17 30.88
CA ILE A 558 -16.41 -53.83 31.19
C ILE A 558 -17.82 -53.97 31.77
N ALA A 559 -18.69 -54.75 31.15
CA ALA A 559 -20.06 -54.98 31.63
C ALA A 559 -20.08 -55.59 33.05
N GLU A 560 -19.19 -56.53 33.34
CA GLU A 560 -19.04 -57.15 34.67
C GLU A 560 -18.58 -56.17 35.76
N LEU A 561 -17.70 -55.22 35.42
CA LEU A 561 -17.14 -54.23 36.34
C LEU A 561 -17.94 -52.92 36.42
N THR A 562 -18.99 -52.78 35.61
CA THR A 562 -19.81 -51.56 35.61
C THR A 562 -20.77 -51.59 36.81
N PRO A 563 -20.64 -50.66 37.77
CA PRO A 563 -21.54 -50.62 38.92
C PRO A 563 -22.97 -50.30 38.48
N THR A 564 -23.94 -50.96 39.10
CA THR A 564 -25.36 -50.62 38.96
C THR A 564 -25.62 -49.27 39.60
N HIS A 565 -25.92 -48.25 38.79
CA HIS A 565 -26.34 -46.93 39.24
C HIS A 565 -27.75 -46.97 39.83
N SER A 566 -28.04 -46.10 40.79
CA SER A 566 -29.41 -45.96 41.28
C SER A 566 -30.30 -45.29 40.22
N ASP A 567 -31.60 -45.58 40.24
CA ASP A 567 -32.56 -44.95 39.31
C ASP A 567 -32.56 -43.42 39.42
N GLU A 568 -32.20 -42.87 40.58
CA GLU A 568 -32.12 -41.43 40.81
C GLU A 568 -30.88 -40.80 40.15
N ASP A 569 -29.72 -41.45 40.22
CA ASP A 569 -28.51 -41.00 39.52
C ASP A 569 -28.70 -41.00 38.01
N VAL A 570 -29.45 -41.99 37.50
CA VAL A 570 -29.80 -42.11 36.08
C VAL A 570 -30.80 -41.01 35.68
N PHE A 571 -31.76 -40.68 36.53
CA PHE A 571 -32.71 -39.58 36.27
C PHE A 571 -32.04 -38.20 36.31
N GLU A 572 -31.10 -37.96 37.24
CA GLU A 572 -30.29 -36.73 37.26
C GLU A 572 -29.38 -36.62 36.03
N ALA A 573 -28.82 -37.73 35.55
CA ALA A 573 -28.09 -37.75 34.28
C ALA A 573 -28.98 -37.36 33.09
N TYR A 574 -30.26 -37.78 33.08
CA TYR A 574 -31.22 -37.34 32.06
C TYR A 574 -31.44 -35.83 32.13
N ARG A 575 -31.75 -35.29 33.31
CA ARG A 575 -31.97 -33.85 33.52
C ARG A 575 -30.76 -33.04 33.03
N TYR A 576 -29.56 -33.49 33.39
CA TYR A 576 -28.31 -32.92 32.92
C TYR A 576 -28.20 -32.97 31.37
N PHE A 577 -28.40 -34.13 30.72
CA PHE A 577 -28.27 -34.22 29.26
C PHE A 577 -29.30 -33.40 28.48
N VAL A 578 -30.53 -33.29 28.98
CA VAL A 578 -31.55 -32.41 28.38
C VAL A 578 -31.11 -30.95 28.49
N ARG A 579 -30.62 -30.51 29.66
CA ARG A 579 -30.15 -29.14 29.87
C ARG A 579 -28.89 -28.81 29.06
N SER A 580 -27.97 -29.76 28.89
CA SER A 580 -26.77 -29.60 28.06
C SER A 580 -27.03 -29.76 26.55
N GLY A 581 -28.26 -29.99 26.13
CA GLY A 581 -28.65 -30.13 24.72
C GLY A 581 -28.08 -31.38 24.02
N VAL A 582 -27.87 -32.48 24.76
CA VAL A 582 -27.36 -33.76 24.25
C VAL A 582 -28.49 -34.78 24.16
N HIS A 583 -29.42 -34.55 23.24
CA HIS A 583 -30.66 -35.32 23.10
C HIS A 583 -30.44 -36.83 22.91
N ASP A 584 -29.47 -37.25 22.08
CA ASP A 584 -29.15 -38.67 21.87
C ASP A 584 -28.89 -39.42 23.19
N ARG A 585 -28.21 -38.77 24.14
CA ARG A 585 -27.89 -39.39 25.44
C ARG A 585 -29.04 -39.32 26.41
N ALA A 586 -29.80 -38.23 26.39
CA ALA A 586 -31.06 -38.15 27.13
C ALA A 586 -32.01 -39.28 26.71
N ASP A 587 -32.12 -39.59 25.41
CA ASP A 587 -32.91 -40.71 24.91
C ASP A 587 -32.38 -42.07 25.37
N LEU A 588 -31.05 -42.28 25.34
CA LEU A 588 -30.43 -43.51 25.86
C LEU A 588 -30.73 -43.70 27.35
N VAL A 589 -30.58 -42.64 28.16
CA VAL A 589 -30.86 -42.67 29.60
C VAL A 589 -32.35 -42.90 29.86
N ARG A 590 -33.25 -42.27 29.08
CA ARG A 590 -34.69 -42.52 29.15
C ARG A 590 -35.01 -44.00 28.94
N ASN A 591 -34.36 -44.65 27.97
CA ASN A 591 -34.56 -46.06 27.67
C ASN A 591 -34.04 -47.00 28.78
N MET A 592 -33.17 -46.54 29.67
CA MET A 592 -32.66 -47.33 30.80
C MET A 592 -33.66 -47.42 31.96
N LEU A 593 -34.64 -46.51 32.05
CA LEU A 593 -35.66 -46.47 33.10
C LEU A 593 -37.08 -46.59 32.49
N PRO A 594 -37.46 -47.77 31.97
CA PRO A 594 -38.78 -47.96 31.38
C PRO A 594 -39.89 -47.78 32.45
N GLY A 595 -40.91 -46.97 32.13
CA GLY A 595 -42.09 -46.75 32.99
C GLY A 595 -42.14 -45.40 33.72
N ARG A 596 -41.14 -44.53 33.58
CA ARG A 596 -41.11 -43.17 34.16
C ARG A 596 -41.37 -42.04 33.14
N ASP A 597 -42.09 -42.33 32.04
CA ASP A 597 -42.28 -41.38 30.93
C ASP A 597 -42.87 -40.03 31.34
N GLU A 598 -43.79 -40.00 32.30
CA GLU A 598 -44.40 -38.75 32.79
C GLU A 598 -43.41 -37.91 33.62
N ASP A 599 -42.49 -38.53 34.37
CA ASP A 599 -41.42 -37.81 35.08
C ASP A 599 -40.45 -37.17 34.07
N PHE A 600 -40.10 -37.91 33.00
CA PHE A 600 -39.23 -37.40 31.93
C PHE A 600 -39.86 -36.24 31.15
N LYS A 601 -41.17 -36.31 30.86
CA LYS A 601 -41.93 -35.21 30.24
C LYS A 601 -42.00 -33.98 31.14
N ARG A 602 -42.27 -34.15 32.44
CA ARG A 602 -42.28 -33.04 33.41
C ARG A 602 -40.92 -32.37 33.48
N CYS A 603 -39.84 -33.16 33.59
CA CYS A 603 -38.47 -32.65 33.62
C CYS A 603 -38.13 -31.88 32.32
N ALA A 604 -38.49 -32.42 31.14
CA ALA A 604 -38.28 -31.73 29.88
C ALA A 604 -39.05 -30.39 29.79
N ALA A 605 -40.29 -30.34 30.32
CA ALA A 605 -41.07 -29.11 30.37
C ALA A 605 -40.48 -28.07 31.36
N GLU A 606 -40.01 -28.51 32.52
CA GLU A 606 -39.30 -27.66 33.49
C GLU A 606 -38.03 -27.04 32.89
N VAL A 607 -37.22 -27.86 32.21
CA VAL A 607 -36.00 -27.38 31.52
C VAL A 607 -36.36 -26.46 30.36
N ALA A 608 -37.38 -26.77 29.56
CA ALA A 608 -37.81 -25.90 28.46
C ALA A 608 -38.30 -24.53 28.96
N ALA A 609 -38.97 -24.48 30.10
CA ALA A 609 -39.40 -23.22 30.73
C ALA A 609 -38.20 -22.39 31.24
N ASP A 610 -37.20 -23.04 31.84
CA ASP A 610 -35.95 -22.39 32.28
C ASP A 610 -35.14 -21.82 31.10
N LEU A 611 -35.18 -22.50 29.95
CA LEU A 611 -34.45 -22.12 28.75
C LEU A 611 -35.22 -21.17 27.80
N ALA A 612 -36.45 -20.78 28.16
CA ALA A 612 -37.28 -19.93 27.31
C ALA A 612 -36.70 -18.50 27.17
N ILE A 613 -36.89 -17.93 25.98
CA ILE A 613 -36.53 -16.55 25.68
C ILE A 613 -37.76 -15.86 25.07
N GLU A 614 -38.20 -14.76 25.67
CA GLU A 614 -39.30 -13.96 25.13
C GLU A 614 -38.77 -13.01 24.05
N ARG A 615 -39.37 -13.04 22.85
CA ARG A 615 -39.02 -12.15 21.75
C ARG A 615 -40.10 -11.09 21.54
N THR A 616 -39.65 -9.84 21.43
CA THR A 616 -40.46 -8.70 20.98
C THR A 616 -39.84 -8.15 19.70
N PRO A 617 -40.52 -8.18 18.54
CA PRO A 617 -40.00 -7.61 17.30
C PRO A 617 -39.88 -6.09 17.42
N LEU A 618 -38.79 -5.51 16.91
CA LEU A 618 -38.57 -4.07 16.88
C LEU A 618 -38.88 -3.51 15.49
N ARG A 619 -39.38 -2.28 15.43
CA ARG A 619 -39.51 -1.54 14.18
C ARG A 619 -38.13 -1.01 13.78
N LEU A 620 -37.59 -1.52 12.67
CA LEU A 620 -36.29 -1.09 12.14
C LEU A 620 -36.46 -0.02 11.05
N GLU A 621 -35.78 1.12 11.19
CA GLU A 621 -35.77 2.19 10.20
C GLU A 621 -34.34 2.52 9.75
N PHE A 622 -34.06 2.40 8.45
CA PHE A 622 -32.82 2.90 7.88
C PHE A 622 -33.02 4.35 7.45
N SER A 623 -32.35 5.29 8.12
CA SER A 623 -32.54 6.73 7.88
C SER A 623 -31.26 7.38 7.37
N GLY A 624 -31.36 8.09 6.25
CA GLY A 624 -30.27 8.94 5.75
C GLY A 624 -30.14 10.28 6.48
N THR A 625 -31.10 10.63 7.36
CA THR A 625 -31.17 11.93 8.02
C THR A 625 -30.97 11.86 9.53
N LEU A 626 -30.74 10.67 10.10
CA LEU A 626 -30.43 10.52 11.52
C LEU A 626 -29.14 11.32 11.84
N PRO A 627 -29.16 12.26 12.81
CA PRO A 627 -27.96 13.01 13.18
C PRO A 627 -26.88 12.06 13.72
N PRO A 628 -25.63 12.12 13.21
CA PRO A 628 -24.55 11.28 13.70
C PRO A 628 -24.03 11.81 15.05
N ASP A 629 -24.59 11.31 16.15
CA ASP A 629 -24.08 11.56 17.50
C ASP A 629 -23.03 10.51 17.90
N LEU A 630 -21.76 10.87 17.75
CA LEU A 630 -20.62 10.01 18.12
C LEU A 630 -20.12 10.26 19.56
N PHE A 631 -20.51 11.38 20.18
CA PHE A 631 -19.91 11.85 21.43
C PHE A 631 -20.83 11.73 22.65
N GLY A 632 -22.13 11.55 22.45
CA GLY A 632 -23.09 11.28 23.53
C GLY A 632 -23.03 9.84 24.06
N GLU A 633 -23.77 9.56 25.14
CA GLU A 633 -23.85 8.23 25.74
C GLU A 633 -24.58 7.23 24.84
N ALA A 634 -24.00 6.04 24.60
CA ALA A 634 -24.59 5.05 23.72
C ALA A 634 -26.01 4.63 24.20
N PRO A 635 -27.02 4.59 23.31
CA PRO A 635 -28.38 4.20 23.70
C PRO A 635 -28.47 2.77 24.25
N LEU A 636 -27.58 1.90 23.77
CA LEU A 636 -27.46 0.51 24.18
C LEU A 636 -25.99 0.14 24.38
N GLN A 637 -25.71 -0.77 25.31
CA GLN A 637 -24.35 -1.25 25.52
C GLN A 637 -24.02 -2.32 24.48
N TRP A 638 -22.97 -2.09 23.70
CA TRP A 638 -22.55 -3.04 22.68
C TRP A 638 -21.87 -4.28 23.30
N ILE A 639 -22.32 -5.47 22.89
CA ILE A 639 -21.83 -6.76 23.40
C ILE A 639 -20.90 -7.44 22.39
N GLY A 640 -21.26 -7.39 21.11
CA GLY A 640 -20.50 -8.04 20.06
C GLY A 640 -21.17 -7.96 18.69
N SER A 641 -20.49 -8.49 17.69
CA SER A 641 -21.00 -8.58 16.32
C SER A 641 -20.48 -9.82 15.61
N THR A 642 -21.21 -10.22 14.57
CA THR A 642 -20.84 -11.27 13.63
C THR A 642 -20.74 -10.68 12.22
N ASP A 643 -20.55 -11.50 11.20
CA ASP A 643 -20.53 -11.07 9.79
C ASP A 643 -21.87 -10.46 9.31
N ARG A 644 -22.99 -10.74 10.00
CA ARG A 644 -24.32 -10.16 9.68
C ARG A 644 -25.08 -9.56 10.85
N HIS A 645 -24.74 -9.92 12.09
CA HIS A 645 -25.46 -9.47 13.28
C HIS A 645 -24.71 -8.41 14.09
N ILE A 646 -25.47 -7.51 14.71
CA ILE A 646 -24.99 -6.62 15.77
C ILE A 646 -25.82 -6.90 17.02
N VAL A 647 -25.15 -7.10 18.16
CA VAL A 647 -25.77 -7.50 19.43
C VAL A 647 -25.48 -6.47 20.50
N TRP A 648 -26.55 -6.01 21.16
CA TRP A 648 -26.49 -5.06 22.28
C TRP A 648 -27.25 -5.56 23.50
N GLN A 649 -26.90 -5.02 24.66
CA GLN A 649 -27.60 -5.17 25.92
C GLN A 649 -28.63 -4.03 26.08
N ASP A 650 -29.87 -4.38 26.42
CA ASP A 650 -30.95 -3.46 26.83
C ASP A 650 -31.37 -3.75 28.28
N GLY A 651 -30.75 -3.08 29.24
CA GLY A 651 -30.99 -3.31 30.67
C GLY A 651 -30.29 -4.56 31.20
N GLU A 652 -30.79 -5.15 32.29
CA GLU A 652 -30.11 -6.28 32.92
C GLU A 652 -30.31 -7.61 32.21
N ASP A 653 -31.47 -7.88 31.63
CA ASP A 653 -31.91 -9.24 31.23
C ASP A 653 -32.36 -9.35 29.77
N ALA A 654 -32.08 -8.33 28.95
CA ALA A 654 -32.50 -8.32 27.56
C ALA A 654 -31.39 -7.95 26.58
N LEU A 655 -31.45 -8.57 25.40
CA LEU A 655 -30.60 -8.28 24.26
C LEU A 655 -31.41 -7.68 23.12
N VAL A 656 -30.78 -6.78 22.37
CA VAL A 656 -31.25 -6.34 21.07
C VAL A 656 -30.31 -6.92 20.02
N VAL A 657 -30.88 -7.65 19.05
CA VAL A 657 -30.14 -8.22 17.92
C VAL A 657 -30.66 -7.61 16.63
N LEU A 658 -29.75 -7.03 15.85
CA LEU A 658 -30.00 -6.56 14.49
C LEU A 658 -29.36 -7.53 13.50
N ASP A 659 -30.16 -8.13 12.62
CA ASP A 659 -29.68 -8.78 11.41
C ASP A 659 -29.65 -7.74 10.28
N VAL A 660 -28.43 -7.30 9.93
CA VAL A 660 -28.19 -6.27 8.91
C VAL A 660 -28.58 -6.78 7.52
N ASN A 661 -28.43 -8.09 7.25
CA ASN A 661 -28.71 -8.69 5.95
C ASN A 661 -30.20 -8.88 5.73
N LYS A 662 -30.91 -9.43 6.73
CA LYS A 662 -32.39 -9.58 6.67
C LYS A 662 -33.11 -8.26 6.91
N ARG A 663 -32.42 -7.23 7.43
CA ARG A 663 -33.00 -5.94 7.84
C ARG A 663 -34.11 -6.13 8.87
N GLN A 664 -33.81 -6.91 9.90
CA GLN A 664 -34.73 -7.21 10.99
C GLN A 664 -34.04 -6.95 12.33
N ALA A 665 -34.81 -6.50 13.31
CA ALA A 665 -34.34 -6.34 14.67
C ALA A 665 -35.34 -6.92 15.67
N GLY A 666 -34.82 -7.54 16.74
CA GLY A 666 -35.62 -8.12 17.80
C GLY A 666 -35.02 -7.86 19.16
N ARG A 667 -35.88 -7.69 20.16
CA ARG A 667 -35.53 -7.64 21.58
C ARG A 667 -35.84 -9.00 22.20
N PHE A 668 -34.87 -9.58 22.89
CA PHE A 668 -34.91 -10.93 23.46
C PHE A 668 -34.70 -10.82 24.96
N VAL A 669 -35.60 -11.38 25.78
CA VAL A 669 -35.60 -11.26 27.23
C VAL A 669 -35.48 -12.64 27.86
N SER A 670 -34.53 -12.78 28.79
CA SER A 670 -34.41 -13.98 29.63
C SER A 670 -33.51 -13.71 30.84
N PRO A 671 -33.77 -14.31 32.02
CA PRO A 671 -32.90 -14.18 33.19
C PRO A 671 -31.44 -14.58 32.92
N HIS A 672 -31.21 -15.50 31.99
CA HIS A 672 -29.87 -16.00 31.64
C HIS A 672 -29.10 -15.08 30.68
N LEU A 673 -29.72 -13.98 30.21
CA LEU A 673 -29.06 -12.93 29.43
C LEU A 673 -28.45 -11.83 30.31
N LYS A 674 -28.41 -12.03 31.63
CA LYS A 674 -27.81 -11.08 32.55
C LYS A 674 -26.29 -11.09 32.53
N GLY A 675 -25.70 -9.93 32.28
CA GLY A 675 -24.25 -9.73 32.27
C GLY A 675 -23.55 -10.64 31.28
N VAL A 676 -24.13 -10.87 30.09
CA VAL A 676 -23.56 -11.80 29.11
C VAL A 676 -22.64 -11.09 28.12
N TYR A 677 -21.65 -11.83 27.62
CA TYR A 677 -20.88 -11.44 26.44
C TYR A 677 -20.84 -12.53 25.39
N LEU A 678 -20.74 -12.12 24.12
CA LEU A 678 -20.70 -13.01 22.97
C LEU A 678 -19.31 -13.66 22.86
N LEU A 679 -19.28 -14.99 22.90
CA LEU A 679 -18.06 -15.81 22.73
C LEU A 679 -17.83 -16.23 21.28
N ASP A 680 -18.86 -16.81 20.66
CA ASP A 680 -18.83 -17.36 19.31
C ASP A 680 -20.24 -17.35 18.71
N ALA A 681 -20.36 -17.53 17.40
CA ALA A 681 -21.65 -17.65 16.74
C ALA A 681 -21.57 -18.54 15.50
N LEU A 682 -22.69 -19.16 15.13
CA LEU A 682 -22.94 -19.73 13.81
C LEU A 682 -23.97 -18.82 13.13
N PRO A 683 -23.51 -17.80 12.38
CA PRO A 683 -24.41 -16.77 11.88
C PRO A 683 -25.46 -17.34 10.93
N ALA A 684 -25.13 -18.35 10.10
CA ALA A 684 -26.08 -18.98 9.19
C ALA A 684 -27.37 -19.43 9.89
N ASP A 685 -27.22 -20.01 11.08
CA ASP A 685 -28.28 -20.65 11.87
C ASP A 685 -28.80 -19.76 13.02
N ASP A 686 -28.43 -18.47 13.04
CA ASP A 686 -28.81 -17.53 14.12
C ASP A 686 -28.51 -18.07 15.53
N THR A 687 -27.42 -18.84 15.65
CA THR A 687 -27.02 -19.51 16.88
C THR A 687 -25.84 -18.76 17.52
N PHE A 688 -25.96 -18.45 18.80
CA PHE A 688 -25.03 -17.63 19.57
C PHE A 688 -24.54 -18.38 20.81
N LEU A 689 -23.26 -18.23 21.14
CA LEU A 689 -22.66 -18.72 22.37
C LEU A 689 -22.37 -17.53 23.28
N PHE A 690 -22.98 -17.55 24.47
CA PHE A 690 -22.78 -16.54 25.48
C PHE A 690 -22.03 -17.09 26.69
N SER A 691 -21.27 -16.22 27.34
CA SER A 691 -20.74 -16.45 28.69
C SER A 691 -21.28 -15.38 29.61
N SER A 692 -21.63 -15.77 30.84
CA SER A 692 -21.92 -14.81 31.89
C SER A 692 -20.62 -14.20 32.43
N THR A 693 -20.67 -12.96 32.89
CA THR A 693 -19.63 -12.33 33.71
C THR A 693 -19.67 -12.80 35.16
N GLU A 694 -20.84 -13.20 35.67
CA GLU A 694 -21.01 -13.68 37.04
C GLU A 694 -20.60 -15.16 37.17
N ASP A 695 -20.95 -15.98 36.17
CA ASP A 695 -20.57 -17.39 36.10
C ASP A 695 -19.85 -17.70 34.78
N PRO A 696 -18.51 -17.56 34.75
CA PRO A 696 -17.73 -17.82 33.55
C PRO A 696 -17.59 -19.32 33.24
N LEU A 697 -18.06 -20.24 34.10
CA LEU A 697 -17.93 -21.68 33.83
C LEU A 697 -19.05 -22.20 32.94
N HIS A 698 -20.25 -21.62 33.03
CA HIS A 698 -21.39 -21.99 32.21
C HIS A 698 -21.44 -21.18 30.91
N LYS A 699 -21.55 -21.89 29.78
CA LYS A 699 -21.78 -21.30 28.46
C LYS A 699 -23.20 -21.58 27.99
N TRP A 700 -23.84 -20.55 27.48
CA TRP A 700 -25.23 -20.59 27.05
C TRP A 700 -25.30 -20.55 25.53
N ARG A 701 -25.81 -21.62 24.94
CA ARG A 701 -26.12 -21.67 23.50
C ARG A 701 -27.56 -21.23 23.30
N ALA A 702 -27.77 -20.20 22.50
CA ALA A 702 -29.10 -19.68 22.17
C ALA A 702 -29.32 -19.64 20.65
N VAL A 703 -30.55 -19.89 20.23
CA VAL A 703 -31.03 -19.57 18.88
C VAL A 703 -31.90 -18.32 19.01
N LEU A 704 -31.55 -17.25 18.30
CA LEU A 704 -32.20 -15.95 18.37
C LEU A 704 -32.69 -15.52 16.98
N ASN A 705 -33.78 -16.11 16.49
CA ASN A 705 -34.38 -15.77 15.20
C ASN A 705 -35.91 -15.57 15.29
N ASP A 706 -36.58 -15.50 14.14
CA ASP A 706 -38.03 -15.25 14.07
C ASP A 706 -38.88 -16.50 14.39
N GLU A 707 -38.31 -17.70 14.22
CA GLU A 707 -38.99 -19.00 14.37
C GLU A 707 -38.74 -19.64 15.74
N GLU A 708 -37.50 -19.56 16.21
CA GLU A 708 -37.00 -20.15 17.45
C GLU A 708 -36.29 -19.09 18.29
N CYS A 709 -36.72 -18.97 19.56
CA CYS A 709 -36.18 -18.03 20.55
C CYS A 709 -35.97 -18.79 21.86
N VAL A 710 -34.86 -19.51 21.96
CA VAL A 710 -34.64 -20.41 23.10
C VAL A 710 -33.16 -20.65 23.34
N PHE A 711 -32.80 -20.87 24.60
CA PHE A 711 -31.53 -21.50 24.91
C PHE A 711 -31.61 -22.99 24.57
N THR A 712 -30.70 -23.47 23.73
CA THR A 712 -30.66 -24.87 23.31
C THR A 712 -29.64 -25.69 24.08
N ALA A 713 -28.77 -25.06 24.89
CA ALA A 713 -27.92 -25.74 25.86
C ALA A 713 -27.33 -24.78 26.92
N CYS A 714 -27.09 -25.30 28.12
CA CYS A 714 -26.21 -24.74 29.13
C CYS A 714 -25.05 -25.73 29.38
N VAL A 715 -23.81 -25.33 29.14
CA VAL A 715 -22.64 -26.21 29.11
C VAL A 715 -21.62 -25.77 30.16
N ASP A 716 -21.24 -26.67 31.06
CA ASP A 716 -20.12 -26.45 31.98
C ASP A 716 -18.79 -26.74 31.25
N ILE A 717 -17.95 -25.73 31.10
CA ILE A 717 -16.68 -25.88 30.37
C ILE A 717 -15.70 -26.84 31.04
N ARG A 718 -15.82 -27.08 32.36
CA ARG A 718 -14.92 -27.99 33.10
C ARG A 718 -15.00 -29.42 32.61
N GLU A 719 -16.09 -29.80 31.95
CA GLU A 719 -16.23 -31.12 31.33
C GLU A 719 -15.24 -31.37 30.18
N PHE A 720 -14.70 -30.30 29.62
CA PHE A 720 -13.70 -30.40 28.56
C PHE A 720 -12.30 -30.69 29.11
N SER A 721 -12.07 -30.58 30.42
CA SER A 721 -10.81 -30.96 31.07
C SER A 721 -10.58 -32.48 31.03
N GLN A 722 -9.32 -32.90 30.91
CA GLN A 722 -8.89 -34.30 30.95
C GLN A 722 -8.19 -34.63 32.26
N THR A 723 -7.41 -33.69 32.78
CA THR A 723 -6.69 -33.77 34.04
C THR A 723 -7.23 -32.72 35.02
N GLY A 724 -6.91 -32.87 36.31
CA GLY A 724 -7.26 -31.87 37.32
C GLY A 724 -6.51 -30.55 37.17
N ASP A 725 -5.46 -30.51 36.34
CA ASP A 725 -4.66 -29.31 36.07
C ASP A 725 -5.10 -28.59 34.77
N ASP A 726 -6.06 -29.14 34.01
CA ASP A 726 -6.53 -28.52 32.78
C ASP A 726 -7.52 -27.38 33.05
N VAL A 727 -7.22 -26.19 32.52
CA VAL A 727 -8.08 -25.00 32.60
C VAL A 727 -8.64 -24.67 31.22
N PRO A 728 -9.94 -24.92 30.96
CA PRO A 728 -10.60 -24.49 29.74
C PRO A 728 -10.80 -22.98 29.77
N VAL A 729 -10.29 -22.27 28.76
CA VAL A 729 -10.31 -20.79 28.75
C VAL A 729 -11.23 -20.23 27.68
N SER A 730 -11.35 -20.89 26.53
CA SER A 730 -12.23 -20.47 25.45
C SER A 730 -12.90 -21.66 24.79
N VAL A 731 -14.11 -21.44 24.29
CA VAL A 731 -14.98 -22.45 23.68
C VAL A 731 -15.60 -21.89 22.41
N TYR A 732 -15.60 -22.68 21.35
CA TYR A 732 -16.15 -22.37 20.04
C TYR A 732 -17.07 -23.49 19.56
N PHE A 733 -18.09 -23.16 18.78
CA PHE A 733 -19.03 -24.14 18.21
C PHE A 733 -18.37 -25.08 17.20
N SER A 734 -18.94 -26.26 17.00
CA SER A 734 -18.77 -26.99 15.74
C SER A 734 -19.96 -26.77 14.83
N SER A 735 -19.67 -26.45 13.57
CA SER A 735 -20.65 -26.35 12.49
C SER A 735 -21.21 -27.71 12.06
N GLU A 736 -20.56 -28.81 12.39
CA GLU A 736 -20.99 -30.15 11.98
C GLU A 736 -22.03 -30.76 12.93
N ARG A 737 -21.88 -30.50 14.23
CA ARG A 737 -22.69 -31.12 15.28
C ARG A 737 -22.86 -30.16 16.45
N ALA A 738 -24.10 -29.93 16.85
CA ALA A 738 -24.44 -29.09 17.99
C ALA A 738 -23.76 -29.52 19.30
N SER A 739 -23.51 -30.82 19.49
CA SER A 739 -22.85 -31.36 20.70
C SER A 739 -21.33 -31.24 20.73
N ASP A 740 -20.71 -30.81 19.63
CA ASP A 740 -19.26 -30.79 19.47
C ASP A 740 -18.74 -29.36 19.60
N TYR A 741 -17.65 -29.19 20.33
CA TYR A 741 -17.05 -27.90 20.63
C TYR A 741 -15.54 -27.95 20.42
N TYR A 742 -14.96 -26.82 20.02
CA TYR A 742 -13.52 -26.61 20.08
C TYR A 742 -13.20 -25.85 21.35
N VAL A 743 -12.22 -26.32 22.10
CA VAL A 743 -11.92 -25.80 23.43
C VAL A 743 -10.42 -25.55 23.54
N VAL A 744 -10.08 -24.36 24.03
CA VAL A 744 -8.71 -23.97 24.34
C VAL A 744 -8.45 -24.34 25.79
N ILE A 745 -7.46 -25.18 26.02
CA ILE A 745 -7.08 -25.69 27.35
C ILE A 745 -5.66 -25.23 27.66
N TRP A 746 -5.50 -24.60 28.82
CA TRP A 746 -4.21 -24.27 29.41
C TRP A 746 -3.90 -25.24 30.55
N ASP A 747 -2.62 -25.34 30.89
CA ASP A 747 -2.17 -26.02 32.10
C ASP A 747 -2.16 -25.03 33.28
N ALA A 748 -2.91 -25.31 34.34
CA ALA A 748 -3.01 -24.47 35.54
C ALA A 748 -1.65 -24.20 36.18
N LYS A 749 -0.73 -25.17 36.08
CA LYS A 749 0.63 -25.08 36.62
C LYS A 749 1.61 -24.42 35.66
N GLU A 750 1.17 -24.09 34.44
CA GLU A 750 2.02 -23.48 33.42
C GLU A 750 3.29 -24.29 33.11
N THR A 751 3.20 -25.62 33.21
CA THR A 751 4.28 -26.56 32.93
C THR A 751 4.19 -27.21 31.56
N GLN A 752 2.98 -27.36 31.02
CA GLN A 752 2.73 -27.95 29.71
C GLN A 752 2.22 -26.89 28.72
N PRO A 753 2.61 -26.99 27.44
CA PRO A 753 2.05 -26.13 26.40
C PRO A 753 0.53 -26.28 26.32
N GLY A 754 -0.16 -25.16 26.11
CA GLY A 754 -1.60 -25.17 25.93
C GLY A 754 -1.99 -25.87 24.62
N ARG A 755 -3.24 -26.34 24.55
CA ARG A 755 -3.74 -27.13 23.43
C ARG A 755 -5.15 -26.74 23.05
N VAL A 756 -5.49 -26.98 21.78
CA VAL A 756 -6.87 -26.87 21.29
C VAL A 756 -7.40 -28.26 21.08
N VAL A 757 -8.59 -28.54 21.61
CA VAL A 757 -9.22 -29.85 21.53
C VAL A 757 -10.60 -29.73 20.89
N ARG A 758 -10.94 -30.65 19.99
CA ARG A 758 -12.32 -30.83 19.53
C ARG A 758 -12.94 -31.95 20.33
N ARG A 759 -14.01 -31.67 21.08
CA ARG A 759 -14.63 -32.61 22.02
C ARG A 759 -16.14 -32.53 21.98
N LYS A 760 -16.78 -33.70 22.09
CA LYS A 760 -18.23 -33.84 22.25
C LYS A 760 -18.61 -33.80 23.73
N ILE A 761 -19.64 -33.02 24.10
CA ILE A 761 -20.14 -32.94 25.48
C ILE A 761 -20.50 -34.33 26.01
N GLY A 762 -20.15 -34.59 27.27
CA GLY A 762 -20.34 -35.86 27.96
C GLY A 762 -19.40 -36.99 27.52
N ASN A 763 -18.58 -36.84 26.46
CA ASN A 763 -17.68 -37.90 26.01
C ASN A 763 -16.22 -37.65 26.43
N LYS A 764 -15.70 -38.49 27.33
CA LYS A 764 -14.30 -38.40 27.79
C LYS A 764 -13.29 -39.04 26.83
N CYS A 765 -13.69 -39.96 25.94
CA CYS A 765 -12.77 -40.86 25.25
C CYS A 765 -12.31 -40.44 23.83
N GLN A 766 -12.92 -39.44 23.20
CA GLN A 766 -12.51 -38.99 21.86
C GLN A 766 -12.34 -37.47 21.86
N ALA A 767 -11.09 -37.03 21.87
CA ALA A 767 -10.72 -35.66 21.60
C ALA A 767 -9.66 -35.67 20.51
N VAL A 768 -9.88 -34.91 19.44
CA VAL A 768 -8.79 -34.56 18.54
C VAL A 768 -8.06 -33.41 19.21
N ASN A 769 -6.78 -33.61 19.52
CA ASN A 769 -5.97 -32.62 20.19
C ASN A 769 -4.96 -32.05 19.19
N LEU A 770 -4.82 -30.73 19.19
CA LEU A 770 -3.76 -30.04 18.48
C LEU A 770 -2.98 -29.20 19.46
N GLN A 771 -1.69 -29.50 19.58
CA GLN A 771 -0.71 -28.65 20.24
C GLN A 771 0.06 -27.87 19.17
N VAL A 772 0.25 -26.59 19.42
CA VAL A 772 0.92 -25.66 18.51
C VAL A 772 2.04 -24.98 19.29
N GLY A 773 3.29 -25.18 18.85
CA GLY A 773 4.47 -24.58 19.49
C GLY A 773 4.72 -25.05 20.93
N SER A 774 5.52 -24.25 21.63
CA SER A 774 5.92 -24.50 23.04
C SER A 774 5.21 -23.58 24.05
N ARG A 775 4.38 -22.64 23.58
CA ARG A 775 3.73 -21.63 24.44
C ARG A 775 2.69 -22.27 25.37
N LEU A 776 2.63 -21.77 26.59
CA LEU A 776 1.65 -22.20 27.60
C LEU A 776 0.21 -21.79 27.24
N ARG A 777 0.06 -20.72 26.47
CA ARG A 777 -1.23 -20.09 26.15
C ARG A 777 -1.37 -19.85 24.64
N PRO A 778 -1.88 -20.83 23.86
CA PRO A 778 -2.13 -20.64 22.44
C PRO A 778 -3.31 -19.70 22.21
N GLU A 779 -3.25 -18.94 21.12
CA GLU A 779 -4.32 -18.06 20.67
C GLU A 779 -5.09 -18.71 19.53
N VAL A 780 -6.41 -18.54 19.52
CA VAL A 780 -7.31 -19.12 18.53
C VAL A 780 -8.20 -18.03 17.93
N LEU A 781 -8.25 -17.99 16.61
CA LEU A 781 -9.14 -17.12 15.85
C LEU A 781 -9.96 -17.95 14.87
N ARG A 782 -11.29 -17.85 14.94
CA ARG A 782 -12.18 -18.46 13.94
C ARG A 782 -12.14 -17.63 12.65
N ILE A 783 -11.88 -18.30 11.53
CA ILE A 783 -11.88 -17.73 10.17
C ILE A 783 -13.24 -17.94 9.51
N SER A 784 -13.81 -19.12 9.69
CA SER A 784 -15.11 -19.48 9.12
C SER A 784 -15.87 -20.41 10.06
N SER A 785 -17.18 -20.23 10.09
CA SER A 785 -18.15 -21.11 10.73
C SER A 785 -18.76 -22.11 9.76
N TYR A 786 -18.52 -22.02 8.44
CA TYR A 786 -19.02 -22.99 7.48
C TYR A 786 -18.16 -23.07 6.19
N PRO A 787 -17.33 -24.11 6.01
CA PRO A 787 -16.93 -25.08 7.03
C PRO A 787 -16.06 -24.43 8.11
N ASP A 788 -16.00 -25.05 9.30
CA ASP A 788 -15.13 -24.62 10.39
C ASP A 788 -13.66 -24.46 9.94
N LYS A 789 -13.13 -23.25 10.14
CA LYS A 789 -11.72 -22.91 9.91
C LYS A 789 -11.19 -22.05 11.05
N PHE A 790 -9.98 -22.36 11.51
CA PHE A 790 -9.32 -21.67 12.61
C PHE A 790 -7.88 -21.32 12.25
N ILE A 791 -7.41 -20.19 12.77
CA ILE A 791 -5.99 -19.98 13.01
C ILE A 791 -5.71 -20.35 14.47
N ILE A 792 -4.69 -21.15 14.68
CA ILE A 792 -4.18 -21.49 16.00
C ILE A 792 -2.70 -21.11 16.01
N GLY A 793 -2.32 -20.17 16.87
CA GLY A 793 -1.00 -19.54 16.84
C GLY A 793 -0.31 -19.44 18.20
N CYS A 794 1.02 -19.45 18.13
CA CYS A 794 1.97 -19.16 19.20
C CYS A 794 3.05 -18.18 18.67
N ASP A 795 3.97 -17.73 19.53
CA ASP A 795 5.01 -16.75 19.16
C ASP A 795 5.94 -17.28 18.02
N ASP A 796 6.13 -18.60 17.94
CA ASP A 796 7.05 -19.29 17.04
C ASP A 796 6.37 -19.90 15.81
N ILE A 797 5.11 -20.33 15.93
CA ILE A 797 4.41 -21.06 14.87
C ILE A 797 2.92 -20.74 14.83
N MET A 798 2.38 -20.62 13.62
CA MET A 798 0.95 -20.47 13.36
C MET A 798 0.46 -21.57 12.43
N LYS A 799 -0.67 -22.20 12.76
CA LYS A 799 -1.30 -23.25 11.96
C LYS A 799 -2.69 -22.82 11.51
N PHE A 800 -2.98 -23.07 10.23
CA PHE A 800 -4.33 -22.98 9.69
C PHE A 800 -4.98 -24.35 9.78
N CYS A 801 -6.10 -24.43 10.47
CA CYS A 801 -6.74 -25.68 10.83
C CYS A 801 -8.17 -25.73 10.31
N PHE A 802 -8.56 -26.88 9.76
CA PHE A 802 -9.95 -27.14 9.41
C PHE A 802 -10.72 -27.78 10.56
N LYS A 803 -11.99 -28.09 10.30
CA LYS A 803 -12.94 -28.78 11.18
C LYS A 803 -12.41 -29.95 12.03
N ASN A 804 -11.37 -30.65 11.60
CA ASN A 804 -10.79 -31.77 12.37
C ASN A 804 -9.52 -31.39 13.14
N LEU A 805 -9.22 -30.09 13.29
CA LEU A 805 -7.92 -29.59 13.76
C LEU A 805 -6.73 -30.13 12.95
N THR A 806 -7.00 -30.61 11.74
CA THR A 806 -5.98 -30.98 10.76
C THR A 806 -5.39 -29.71 10.18
N SER A 807 -4.08 -29.58 10.28
CA SER A 807 -3.34 -28.45 9.71
C SER A 807 -3.35 -28.55 8.19
N ASP A 808 -3.74 -27.48 7.51
CA ASP A 808 -3.58 -27.34 6.06
C ASP A 808 -2.12 -27.04 5.73
N TYR A 809 -1.58 -26.03 6.42
CA TYR A 809 -0.17 -25.65 6.40
C TYR A 809 0.21 -24.91 7.69
N SER A 810 1.52 -24.81 7.94
CA SER A 810 2.11 -24.14 9.09
C SER A 810 3.07 -23.04 8.65
N LEU A 811 3.14 -21.97 9.44
CA LEU A 811 4.05 -20.86 9.23
C LEU A 811 4.97 -20.73 10.44
N ASP A 812 6.28 -20.77 10.17
CA ASP A 812 7.30 -20.48 11.16
C ASP A 812 7.52 -18.96 11.24
N MET A 813 7.63 -18.44 12.46
CA MET A 813 7.76 -17.00 12.75
C MET A 813 6.61 -16.18 12.11
N PRO A 814 5.34 -16.44 12.49
CA PRO A 814 4.20 -15.71 11.96
C PRO A 814 4.26 -14.22 12.33
N PRO A 815 3.54 -13.34 11.61
CA PRO A 815 3.32 -12.00 12.12
C PRO A 815 2.63 -12.11 13.47
N ARG A 816 3.19 -11.45 14.49
CA ARG A 816 2.73 -11.59 15.87
C ARG A 816 1.27 -11.20 16.07
N ASP A 817 0.74 -10.33 15.21
CA ASP A 817 -0.56 -9.71 15.42
C ASP A 817 -1.40 -9.70 14.13
N VAL A 818 -2.13 -10.79 13.90
CA VAL A 818 -3.19 -10.88 12.87
C VAL A 818 -4.45 -10.23 13.44
N TRP A 819 -4.98 -9.23 12.74
CA TRP A 819 -6.07 -8.37 13.21
C TRP A 819 -7.44 -8.78 12.69
N GLU A 820 -7.56 -8.98 11.39
CA GLU A 820 -8.82 -9.35 10.77
C GLU A 820 -8.54 -10.27 9.59
N ILE A 821 -9.43 -11.22 9.33
CA ILE A 821 -9.36 -12.07 8.15
C ILE A 821 -10.66 -11.87 7.39
N ASP A 822 -10.54 -11.15 6.28
CA ASP A 822 -11.62 -11.00 5.33
C ASP A 822 -11.63 -12.21 4.41
N ALA A 823 -12.22 -13.30 4.91
CA ALA A 823 -12.34 -14.55 4.17
C ALA A 823 -13.13 -14.37 2.86
N ALA A 824 -14.07 -13.42 2.81
CA ALA A 824 -14.87 -13.14 1.62
C ALA A 824 -14.01 -12.56 0.48
N ASN A 825 -13.07 -11.67 0.81
CA ASN A 825 -12.14 -11.08 -0.16
C ASN A 825 -10.79 -11.81 -0.25
N GLY A 826 -10.60 -12.91 0.49
CA GLY A 826 -9.35 -13.67 0.48
C GLY A 826 -8.18 -12.89 1.06
N HIS A 827 -8.43 -12.03 2.04
CA HIS A 827 -7.41 -11.17 2.63
C HIS A 827 -7.29 -11.39 4.12
N PHE A 828 -6.11 -11.13 4.65
CA PHE A 828 -5.98 -10.86 6.07
C PHE A 828 -5.11 -9.65 6.34
N TYR A 829 -5.38 -9.07 7.48
CA TYR A 829 -4.82 -7.83 7.95
C TYR A 829 -3.94 -8.15 9.14
N TYR A 830 -2.69 -7.73 9.11
CA TYR A 830 -1.73 -7.97 10.17
C TYR A 830 -0.86 -6.74 10.36
N PHE A 831 -0.41 -6.48 11.58
CA PHE A 831 0.55 -5.40 11.80
C PHE A 831 1.97 -5.86 11.51
N ASP A 832 2.70 -5.01 10.79
CA ASP A 832 4.13 -5.15 10.55
C ASP A 832 4.79 -3.79 10.74
N ARG A 833 5.69 -3.68 11.72
CA ARG A 833 6.36 -2.45 12.15
C ARG A 833 5.40 -1.27 12.38
N ALA A 834 4.33 -1.52 13.14
CA ALA A 834 3.29 -0.54 13.50
C ALA A 834 2.42 -0.03 12.32
N ILE A 835 2.49 -0.68 11.16
CA ILE A 835 1.61 -0.43 10.04
C ILE A 835 0.72 -1.64 9.83
N LEU A 836 -0.58 -1.42 9.76
CA LEU A 836 -1.54 -2.45 9.38
C LEU A 836 -1.37 -2.76 7.89
N LYS A 837 -0.86 -3.95 7.59
CA LYS A 837 -0.70 -4.47 6.23
C LYS A 837 -1.85 -5.38 5.87
N ARG A 838 -2.20 -5.37 4.59
CA ARG A 838 -3.12 -6.33 3.96
C ARG A 838 -2.30 -7.31 3.14
N ALA A 839 -2.53 -8.61 3.33
CA ALA A 839 -2.01 -9.66 2.47
C ALA A 839 -3.13 -10.54 1.92
N ASN A 840 -2.90 -11.08 0.73
CA ASN A 840 -3.75 -12.11 0.16
C ASN A 840 -3.46 -13.44 0.87
N ILE A 841 -4.52 -14.16 1.24
CA ILE A 841 -4.43 -15.49 1.86
C ILE A 841 -3.71 -16.47 0.88
N ALA A 842 -3.95 -16.36 -0.42
CA ALA A 842 -3.31 -17.21 -1.43
C ALA A 842 -1.81 -16.92 -1.61
N ASP A 843 -1.38 -15.66 -1.48
CA ASP A 843 0.03 -15.27 -1.59
C ASP A 843 0.87 -15.80 -0.41
N TYR A 844 0.22 -16.26 0.66
CA TYR A 844 0.85 -16.82 1.84
C TYR A 844 1.26 -18.29 1.71
N GLU A 845 0.71 -19.04 0.75
CA GLU A 845 1.14 -20.41 0.45
C GLU A 845 2.62 -20.48 0.00
N ASN A 846 3.19 -19.34 -0.44
CA ASN A 846 4.53 -19.23 -1.01
C ASN A 846 5.54 -18.39 -0.21
N ARG A 847 5.17 -17.81 0.95
CA ARG A 847 6.07 -16.97 1.77
C ARG A 847 6.64 -17.73 2.95
N ILE A 848 7.97 -17.83 3.03
CA ILE A 848 8.66 -18.75 3.94
C ILE A 848 9.00 -18.13 5.31
N THR A 849 9.08 -16.81 5.51
CA THR A 849 9.43 -16.23 6.83
C THR A 849 9.12 -14.72 6.96
N TYR A 850 8.67 -14.29 8.14
CA TYR A 850 8.62 -12.87 8.54
C TYR A 850 9.88 -12.51 9.34
N SER A 851 10.99 -12.28 8.63
CA SER A 851 12.33 -12.17 9.21
C SER A 851 12.59 -10.95 10.10
N ASN A 852 11.60 -10.09 10.37
CA ASN A 852 11.73 -8.91 11.25
C ASN A 852 10.39 -8.49 11.90
N SER A 853 9.60 -9.44 12.45
CA SER A 853 8.38 -9.13 13.20
C SER A 853 8.67 -8.65 14.64
N SER A 854 9.60 -7.71 14.82
CA SER A 854 9.70 -6.94 16.07
C SER A 854 8.70 -5.77 16.00
N CYS A 855 7.41 -6.06 16.18
CA CYS A 855 6.44 -4.99 16.44
C CYS A 855 6.58 -4.53 17.89
N CYS A 856 6.87 -3.24 18.07
CA CYS A 856 6.67 -2.53 19.33
C CYS A 856 5.22 -2.70 19.77
N PHE A 857 5.04 -3.26 20.96
CA PHE A 857 3.74 -3.35 21.61
C PHE A 857 3.25 -1.95 21.95
N PHE A 858 2.08 -1.58 21.41
CA PHE A 858 1.30 -0.46 21.94
C PHE A 858 -0.14 -0.84 22.23
N PHE A 859 -0.48 -2.12 22.29
CA PHE A 859 -1.79 -2.54 22.80
C PHE A 859 -1.52 -3.51 23.95
N ALA A 860 -1.31 -2.94 25.15
CA ALA A 860 -1.33 -3.72 26.39
C ALA A 860 -2.68 -4.45 26.55
N GLU A 861 -2.74 -5.43 27.47
CA GLU A 861 -3.91 -6.27 27.80
C GLU A 861 -5.24 -5.51 28.00
N ASN A 862 -5.19 -4.18 28.18
CA ASN A 862 -6.33 -3.30 28.42
C ASN A 862 -7.00 -2.71 27.15
N HIS A 863 -6.51 -3.01 25.94
CA HIS A 863 -7.13 -2.56 24.69
C HIS A 863 -7.77 -3.72 23.94
N ARG A 864 -9.02 -3.53 23.51
CA ARG A 864 -9.79 -4.56 22.80
C ARG A 864 -10.02 -4.11 21.36
N LYS A 865 -9.69 -4.99 20.42
CA LYS A 865 -9.97 -4.82 18.99
C LYS A 865 -11.48 -4.94 18.77
N LEU A 866 -12.09 -3.97 18.09
CA LEU A 866 -13.55 -3.94 17.95
C LEU A 866 -14.03 -4.31 16.54
N GLY A 867 -13.30 -3.93 15.50
CA GLY A 867 -13.60 -4.35 14.13
C GLY A 867 -12.77 -3.58 13.10
N LEU A 868 -12.65 -4.13 11.91
CA LEU A 868 -11.96 -3.52 10.77
C LEU A 868 -12.93 -3.42 9.59
N SER A 869 -12.92 -2.28 8.89
CA SER A 869 -13.67 -2.07 7.66
C SER A 869 -12.75 -1.97 6.45
N PRO A 870 -12.70 -3.02 5.61
CA PRO A 870 -11.94 -3.01 4.37
C PRO A 870 -12.36 -1.91 3.41
N GLU A 871 -13.67 -1.64 3.34
CA GLU A 871 -14.28 -0.69 2.40
C GLU A 871 -13.85 0.75 2.70
N THR A 872 -13.84 1.13 3.97
CA THR A 872 -13.48 2.50 4.39
C THR A 872 -12.00 2.65 4.71
N GLY A 873 -11.22 1.56 4.76
CA GLY A 873 -9.80 1.66 5.11
C GLY A 873 -9.56 1.94 6.60
N THR A 874 -10.54 1.66 7.46
CA THR A 874 -10.50 2.05 8.88
C THR A 874 -10.57 0.86 9.85
N LEU A 875 -9.94 1.02 10.99
CA LEU A 875 -9.87 0.05 12.08
C LEU A 875 -10.35 0.69 13.38
N MET A 876 -11.30 0.07 14.08
CA MET A 876 -11.80 0.55 15.36
C MET A 876 -11.10 -0.11 16.55
N VAL A 877 -10.56 0.72 17.43
CA VAL A 877 -9.82 0.32 18.62
C VAL A 877 -10.54 0.80 19.87
N ARG A 878 -10.72 -0.08 20.86
CA ARG A 878 -11.26 0.28 22.19
C ARG A 878 -10.19 0.93 23.05
N LEU A 879 -10.54 2.04 23.67
CA LEU A 879 -9.74 2.81 24.63
C LEU A 879 -10.54 2.92 25.95
N ARG A 880 -10.54 1.88 26.78
CA ARG A 880 -11.39 1.75 27.99
C ARG A 880 -12.89 1.95 27.69
N GLN A 881 -13.44 3.14 27.95
CA GLN A 881 -14.84 3.55 27.71
C GLN A 881 -15.02 4.36 26.41
N LYS A 882 -13.94 4.62 25.68
CA LYS A 882 -13.93 5.29 24.38
C LYS A 882 -13.52 4.33 23.28
N ALA A 883 -13.67 4.77 22.04
CA ALA A 883 -13.11 4.13 20.86
C ALA A 883 -12.51 5.19 19.92
N ALA A 884 -11.61 4.77 19.04
CA ALA A 884 -11.06 5.60 17.98
C ALA A 884 -10.93 4.78 16.69
N LEU A 885 -10.87 5.46 15.55
CA LEU A 885 -10.62 4.85 14.25
C LEU A 885 -9.19 5.14 13.80
N TYR A 886 -8.50 4.11 13.34
CA TYR A 886 -7.23 4.22 12.62
C TYR A 886 -7.47 3.97 11.13
N HIS A 887 -7.22 4.98 10.30
CA HIS A 887 -7.27 4.85 8.86
C HIS A 887 -5.91 4.37 8.34
N TYR A 888 -5.81 3.09 7.99
CA TYR A 888 -4.54 2.47 7.61
C TYR A 888 -4.06 2.84 6.21
N GLY A 889 -4.97 3.24 5.31
CA GLY A 889 -4.59 3.75 3.97
C GLY A 889 -3.92 5.13 3.99
N GLU A 890 -4.48 6.08 4.74
CA GLU A 890 -3.97 7.44 4.89
C GLU A 890 -3.01 7.62 6.06
N ASN A 891 -2.84 6.58 6.89
CA ASN A 891 -2.04 6.61 8.12
C ASN A 891 -2.47 7.74 9.08
N ARG A 892 -3.76 7.79 9.40
CA ARG A 892 -4.37 8.81 10.28
C ARG A 892 -5.15 8.17 11.42
N ILE A 893 -5.20 8.83 12.56
CA ILE A 893 -6.00 8.42 13.73
C ILE A 893 -7.08 9.47 13.95
N SER A 894 -8.32 9.02 14.13
CA SER A 894 -9.45 9.91 14.43
C SER A 894 -9.39 10.37 15.89
N GLN A 895 -10.04 11.48 16.22
CA GLN A 895 -10.39 11.80 17.60
C GLN A 895 -11.18 10.66 18.27
N SER A 896 -11.03 10.53 19.58
CA SER A 896 -11.77 9.54 20.37
C SER A 896 -13.27 9.86 20.47
N PHE A 897 -14.12 8.84 20.43
CA PHE A 897 -15.57 8.92 20.56
C PHE A 897 -16.09 7.90 21.59
N ALA A 898 -17.38 7.99 21.96
CA ALA A 898 -17.96 7.11 22.96
C ALA A 898 -18.08 5.67 22.46
N LEU A 899 -17.65 4.70 23.27
CA LEU A 899 -17.75 3.28 22.93
C LEU A 899 -19.21 2.88 22.70
N GLY A 900 -19.49 2.19 21.59
CA GLY A 900 -20.83 1.71 21.27
C GLY A 900 -21.74 2.70 20.55
N ARG A 901 -21.28 3.94 20.26
CA ARG A 901 -21.97 4.87 19.34
C ARG A 901 -21.74 4.56 17.87
N LEU A 902 -20.56 4.04 17.56
CA LEU A 902 -20.21 3.50 16.27
C LEU A 902 -20.15 1.98 16.38
N VAL A 903 -20.86 1.27 15.51
CA VAL A 903 -20.88 -0.20 15.47
C VAL A 903 -20.73 -0.70 14.04
N GLY A 904 -20.30 -1.95 13.90
CA GLY A 904 -20.16 -2.62 12.62
C GLY A 904 -20.27 -4.14 12.76
N THR A 905 -20.48 -4.82 11.64
CA THR A 905 -20.32 -6.27 11.53
C THR A 905 -18.84 -6.67 11.71
N LYS A 906 -18.54 -7.98 11.70
CA LYS A 906 -17.17 -8.50 11.80
C LYS A 906 -16.86 -9.48 10.64
N PRO A 907 -16.05 -9.08 9.63
CA PRO A 907 -15.49 -7.74 9.42
C PRO A 907 -16.59 -6.69 9.15
N ALA A 908 -16.29 -5.42 9.42
CA ALA A 908 -17.25 -4.33 9.25
C ALA A 908 -17.39 -3.99 7.77
N ARG A 909 -18.55 -4.28 7.17
CA ARG A 909 -18.80 -3.84 5.78
C ARG A 909 -18.99 -2.33 5.73
N SER A 910 -19.76 -1.81 6.67
CA SER A 910 -19.86 -0.38 6.94
C SER A 910 -19.94 -0.10 8.42
N TRP A 911 -19.83 1.18 8.76
CA TRP A 911 -19.98 1.71 10.11
C TRP A 911 -21.33 2.37 10.26
N TYR A 912 -22.02 2.01 11.34
CA TYR A 912 -23.37 2.48 11.62
C TYR A 912 -23.42 3.27 12.92
N VAL A 913 -24.21 4.34 12.88
CA VAL A 913 -24.77 4.98 14.08
C VAL A 913 -26.21 4.57 14.21
N TYR A 914 -26.72 4.59 15.43
CA TYR A 914 -28.09 4.20 15.70
C TYR A 914 -28.70 5.02 16.84
N ASP A 915 -30.02 5.06 16.83
CA ASP A 915 -30.86 5.55 17.92
C ASP A 915 -31.87 4.47 18.30
N TYR A 916 -32.13 4.30 19.58
CA TYR A 916 -33.04 3.29 20.11
C TYR A 916 -34.07 3.93 21.03
N GLN A 917 -35.33 3.90 20.59
CA GLN A 917 -36.46 4.41 21.35
C GLN A 917 -37.21 3.25 21.99
N LYS A 918 -36.94 3.02 23.28
CA LYS A 918 -37.50 1.90 24.04
C LYS A 918 -39.03 1.92 24.12
N GLU A 919 -39.63 3.10 24.29
CA GLU A 919 -41.09 3.27 24.41
C GLU A 919 -41.84 2.92 23.12
N SER A 920 -41.27 3.31 21.97
CA SER A 920 -41.84 3.06 20.64
C SER A 920 -41.31 1.78 20.00
N GLN A 921 -40.43 1.04 20.69
CA GLN A 921 -39.75 -0.17 20.21
C GLN A 921 -39.14 0.01 18.81
N THR A 922 -38.59 1.19 18.55
CA THR A 922 -38.05 1.57 17.25
C THR A 922 -36.53 1.67 17.33
N LEU A 923 -35.84 0.98 16.42
CA LEU A 923 -34.40 1.07 16.21
C LEU A 923 -34.16 1.78 14.88
N THR A 924 -33.54 2.96 14.92
CA THR A 924 -33.17 3.70 13.72
C THR A 924 -31.68 3.55 13.49
N VAL A 925 -31.28 3.16 12.28
CA VAL A 925 -29.87 2.92 11.91
C VAL A 925 -29.51 3.78 10.71
N ARG A 926 -28.30 4.35 10.74
CA ARG A 926 -27.72 5.10 9.62
C ARG A 926 -26.32 4.59 9.33
N ASP A 927 -26.07 4.27 8.07
CA ASP A 927 -24.74 4.03 7.55
C ASP A 927 -24.01 5.38 7.41
N ILE A 928 -22.86 5.51 8.05
CA ILE A 928 -22.02 6.72 7.98
C ILE A 928 -20.60 6.42 7.47
N GLY A 929 -20.34 5.22 6.93
CA GLY A 929 -18.99 4.78 6.58
C GLY A 929 -18.26 5.74 5.64
N ARG A 930 -18.97 6.35 4.69
CA ARG A 930 -18.41 7.32 3.73
C ARG A 930 -18.26 8.74 4.26
N GLU A 931 -18.96 9.08 5.34
CA GLU A 931 -18.98 10.42 5.95
C GLU A 931 -17.99 10.52 7.13
N LEU A 932 -17.38 9.41 7.55
CA LEU A 932 -16.45 9.38 8.69
C LEU A 932 -15.29 10.36 8.58
N ALA A 933 -14.81 10.64 7.37
CA ALA A 933 -13.75 11.61 7.12
C ALA A 933 -14.15 13.04 7.51
N ASP A 934 -15.44 13.38 7.35
CA ASP A 934 -15.98 14.72 7.62
C ASP A 934 -16.53 14.84 9.05
N LEU A 935 -16.95 13.72 9.65
CA LEU A 935 -17.58 13.68 10.98
C LEU A 935 -16.59 13.67 12.15
N LEU A 936 -15.34 13.29 11.89
CA LEU A 936 -14.30 13.18 12.91
C LEU A 936 -13.10 14.07 12.54
N GLU A 937 -12.46 14.64 13.55
CA GLU A 937 -11.13 15.21 13.38
C GLU A 937 -10.11 14.07 13.27
N TRP A 938 -9.09 14.25 12.44
CA TRP A 938 -8.10 13.22 12.13
C TRP A 938 -6.69 13.82 12.16
N GLU A 939 -5.80 13.18 12.91
CA GLU A 939 -4.38 13.51 12.98
C GLU A 939 -3.53 12.48 12.24
N GLU A 940 -2.37 12.89 11.71
CA GLU A 940 -1.42 11.97 11.08
C GLU A 940 -0.75 11.09 12.15
N ALA A 941 -0.79 9.78 11.95
CA ALA A 941 -0.17 8.82 12.86
C ALA A 941 1.35 8.82 12.68
N GLN A 942 2.11 8.97 13.76
CA GLN A 942 3.58 9.00 13.77
C GLN A 942 4.17 7.60 13.56
N THR A 943 4.07 7.06 12.35
CA THR A 943 4.62 5.75 11.96
C THR A 943 5.88 5.91 11.09
N PRO A 944 6.73 4.87 10.98
CA PRO A 944 7.97 4.92 10.20
C PRO A 944 7.73 4.82 8.68
N VAL A 945 6.78 5.59 8.14
CA VAL A 945 6.48 5.63 6.70
C VAL A 945 7.54 6.46 5.97
N ASN A 946 8.00 5.97 4.80
CA ASN A 946 8.98 6.61 3.90
C ASN A 946 10.45 6.65 4.35
N GLY A 947 10.94 5.64 5.10
CA GLY A 947 12.38 5.54 5.41
C GLY A 947 12.88 6.55 6.46
N LYS A 948 11.95 7.17 7.19
CA LYS A 948 12.22 8.12 8.28
C LYS A 948 12.62 7.46 9.62
N GLU A 949 12.92 6.16 9.65
CA GLU A 949 13.48 5.50 10.86
C GLU A 949 14.73 6.23 11.39
N LYS A 950 15.48 6.94 10.53
CA LYS A 950 16.64 7.73 10.92
C LYS A 950 16.31 9.14 11.45
N GLU A 951 15.10 9.66 11.21
CA GLU A 951 14.72 11.05 11.52
C GLU A 951 13.96 11.19 12.84
N ASN A 952 13.24 10.16 13.29
CA ASN A 952 12.51 10.18 14.57
C ASN A 952 12.72 8.87 15.35
N PRO A 953 13.77 8.77 16.20
CA PRO A 953 14.03 7.56 16.99
C PRO A 953 12.96 7.25 18.05
N ASN A 954 12.11 8.22 18.40
CA ASN A 954 11.05 8.09 19.41
C ASN A 954 9.65 8.01 18.79
N TRP A 955 9.55 7.70 17.49
CA TRP A 955 8.27 7.61 16.77
C TRP A 955 7.27 6.68 17.48
N SER A 956 7.77 5.63 18.12
CA SER A 956 6.99 4.62 18.79
C SER A 956 6.30 5.20 20.04
N GLU A 957 7.01 5.97 20.87
CA GLU A 957 6.46 6.71 22.02
C GLU A 957 5.47 7.80 21.60
N GLU A 958 5.72 8.49 20.49
CA GLU A 958 4.82 9.54 20.01
C GLU A 958 3.52 8.96 19.42
N LEU A 959 3.61 7.86 18.65
CA LEU A 959 2.45 7.12 18.18
C LEU A 959 1.64 6.55 19.35
N HIS A 960 2.32 6.08 20.40
CA HIS A 960 1.66 5.69 21.65
C HIS A 960 0.93 6.89 22.26
N ARG A 961 1.57 8.06 22.37
CA ARG A 961 0.91 9.27 22.88
C ARG A 961 -0.32 9.65 22.04
N GLN A 962 -0.27 9.52 20.72
CA GLN A 962 -1.39 9.80 19.81
C GLN A 962 -2.55 8.81 19.98
N ILE A 963 -2.29 7.50 19.89
CA ILE A 963 -3.30 6.45 20.03
C ILE A 963 -3.98 6.51 21.41
N TYR A 964 -3.21 6.88 22.43
CA TYR A 964 -3.67 6.99 23.81
C TYR A 964 -4.09 8.40 24.18
N PHE A 965 -4.11 9.38 23.27
CA PHE A 965 -4.49 10.76 23.54
C PHE A 965 -3.79 11.36 24.79
N GLY A 966 -2.51 11.02 25.00
CA GLY A 966 -1.72 11.48 26.14
C GLY A 966 -1.88 10.67 27.44
N TYR A 967 -2.74 9.65 27.49
CA TYR A 967 -2.93 8.83 28.69
C TYR A 967 -1.68 8.01 29.01
N THR A 968 -1.18 8.14 30.24
CA THR A 968 -0.18 7.24 30.81
C THR A 968 -0.89 6.21 31.70
N ALA A 969 -0.40 4.96 31.70
CA ALA A 969 -0.99 3.87 32.49
C ALA A 969 -1.02 4.16 34.02
N GLU A 970 -0.27 5.17 34.47
CA GLU A 970 -0.14 5.58 35.87
C GLU A 970 -1.23 6.58 36.33
N GLU A 971 -2.00 7.19 35.41
CA GLU A 971 -2.93 8.28 35.76
C GLU A 971 -4.30 7.85 36.30
N ASP A 972 -4.58 6.56 36.41
CA ASP A 972 -5.72 6.05 37.19
C ASP A 972 -5.36 4.69 37.79
N GLU A 973 -4.74 4.68 38.97
CA GLU A 973 -5.06 3.59 39.90
C GLU A 973 -6.56 3.70 40.18
N PRO A 974 -7.38 2.68 39.88
CA PRO A 974 -8.68 2.61 40.52
C PRO A 974 -8.41 2.50 42.02
N SER A 975 -8.73 3.55 42.77
CA SER A 975 -8.82 3.44 44.21
C SER A 975 -9.84 2.34 44.52
N ALA A 976 -9.34 1.17 44.90
CA ALA A 976 -10.00 0.09 45.60
C ALA A 976 -11.53 0.04 45.51
N ALA A 977 -12.07 -0.84 44.66
CA ALA A 977 -13.22 -1.69 44.99
C ALA A 977 -13.58 -2.67 43.85
N GLU A 978 -12.74 -3.64 43.50
CA GLU A 978 -13.25 -4.93 42.96
C GLU A 978 -12.38 -6.06 43.52
N GLY A 979 -13.04 -6.93 44.29
CA GLY A 979 -12.41 -7.93 45.13
C GLY A 979 -11.77 -9.05 44.33
N GLU A 980 -10.62 -9.48 44.83
CA GLU A 980 -10.05 -10.80 44.61
C GLU A 980 -11.14 -11.89 44.63
N PRO A 981 -11.22 -12.79 43.65
CA PRO A 981 -11.65 -14.14 43.96
C PRO A 981 -10.51 -14.81 44.72
N ALA A 982 -10.65 -14.83 46.05
CA ALA A 982 -9.85 -15.68 46.93
C ALA A 982 -9.83 -17.12 46.37
N GLY A 983 -8.63 -17.69 46.34
CA GLY A 983 -8.37 -18.93 45.64
C GLY A 983 -9.18 -20.15 46.08
N SER A 984 -9.48 -20.99 45.08
CA SER A 984 -9.35 -22.45 45.09
C SER A 984 -9.66 -22.99 43.71
#